data_AF-A0A535Q556-F1
#
_entry.id   AF-A0A535Q556-F1
#
_cell.length_a   1.000
_cell.length_b   1.000
_cell.length_c   1.000
_cell.angle_alpha   90.00
_cell.angle_beta   90.00
_cell.angle_gamma   90.00
#
_symmetry.space_group_name_H-M   'P 1'
#
loop_
_entity.id
_entity.type
_entity.pdbx_description
1 polymer ?
#
loop_
_entity_poly.entity_id
_entity_poly.type
_entity_poly.pdbx_seq_one_letter_code
_entity_poly.pdbx_strand_id
1 'polypeptide(L)'
;MALARPYLEDGPDAAAPGRSRFGAWRWPAVSGAIAMLLTLPPLLLAALRTPAASVFSGYVVIARDASVYQAIWRQGWQGAWLFRSPFTSESLPGVLLYPWYLWPAHLLGWIPAPWLYHGERLGAGAALLAALWLLIGELFRPRLLRRWAMVFCALGGGVGIVLPHGLMLGPLLSRATELQSPGSSVADLVAMAPHLPWAMALMCWVLVVGLRLRRPLSLSELISGLVAVVGLQLIYPQLSLLVVGLVGAWALIQGHRRAVWYAIAAALVQAPYLIYLFSVWRTTPAAFSVVRTSLDVGDPFGFLVLSHLVASGLIVIALWRRRLRGDLLLPALWIVGMTLCMFTPGIDRTLGRTFMASSIPFGLCAAPGLLTVLRSIRTAAWRRRAAALILSASSLYGLFSLAQPYWIAALRWASGDDDRRRTEIGPGRRLFRQLESGPACPLCEGQRHRLRASPRPGCRRPAGRGPRASTRRSAGPDGALQGDAMTRFERWMIAITVAFALAGAAVVLHQSSIGRRSADFTIDYSAALLIRQGHPAAVYQPDQLGPLMQKLSDHAIDQRLPFDAPLAMALPYVPLTYLDLETAFHVWQLLTLGFLALSLVLLARWYPLGRRARVFGGLGLLAFPATWALLTEGQSSALLVLGAVSLVGAARRGSWQLAGLGSCLIAIKPQYLPVYLLLFVTRRQWQPLAAALVAALAVALSPLLAGGLDGLSSMVWSALDAGQGVIRDNESLIGALGPWLPGRMPTIAAFSIWILALTALLLLAVRRPARADPVAITVLLTCAGVLFAPHALPYDTVLLVVPAWLAFELDRRGQIPTPVPCGLAIATAMVIDLASPLINLVPLLLLLSVIGYAYVRRLRQQTRLELTASGERAA
;
A
#
# COMPACT_ATOMS: atom_id res chain seq x y z
N MET A 1 23.11 -28.06 40.54
CA MET A 1 23.91 -29.04 39.78
C MET A 1 23.21 -29.28 38.44
N ALA A 2 23.93 -29.10 37.33
CA ALA A 2 23.57 -29.35 35.93
C ALA A 2 22.24 -28.79 35.37
N LEU A 3 22.30 -27.66 34.66
CA LEU A 3 21.51 -27.37 33.44
C LEU A 3 22.14 -26.15 32.73
N ALA A 4 23.28 -26.38 32.09
CA ALA A 4 23.92 -25.44 31.17
C ALA A 4 24.08 -26.10 29.79
N ARG A 5 23.65 -25.37 28.74
CA ARG A 5 23.76 -25.66 27.28
C ARG A 5 22.63 -26.55 26.70
N PRO A 6 22.07 -26.20 25.52
CA PRO A 6 22.82 -26.01 24.27
C PRO A 6 22.87 -24.57 23.75
N TYR A 7 24.09 -24.13 23.47
CA TYR A 7 24.39 -23.06 22.52
C TYR A 7 23.84 -23.46 21.13
N LEU A 8 23.44 -22.48 20.33
CA LEU A 8 23.15 -22.68 18.91
C LEU A 8 24.44 -23.11 18.19
N GLU A 9 24.61 -24.43 18.14
CA GLU A 9 25.45 -25.30 17.29
C GLU A 9 26.98 -25.16 17.42
N ASP A 10 27.54 -26.11 18.18
CA ASP A 10 28.84 -26.72 17.89
C ASP A 10 28.73 -27.49 16.56
N GLY A 11 29.42 -26.99 15.53
CA GLY A 11 29.76 -27.71 14.30
C GLY A 11 31.29 -27.73 14.16
N PRO A 12 31.87 -28.68 13.39
CA PRO A 12 33.30 -28.99 13.41
C PRO A 12 34.11 -27.95 12.64
N ASP A 13 34.24 -26.75 13.20
CA ASP A 13 35.26 -25.76 12.87
C ASP A 13 35.91 -25.29 14.17
N ALA A 14 36.28 -26.26 15.00
CA ALA A 14 37.13 -26.06 16.17
C ALA A 14 38.61 -26.07 15.75
N ALA A 15 39.06 -25.04 15.03
CA ALA A 15 40.47 -24.64 14.96
C ALA A 15 40.66 -23.39 14.07
N ALA A 16 41.16 -22.30 14.68
CA ALA A 16 42.12 -21.30 14.15
C ALA A 16 41.79 -19.85 14.62
N PRO A 17 42.42 -19.36 15.70
CA PRO A 17 42.45 -17.94 16.03
C PRO A 17 43.44 -17.24 15.08
N GLY A 18 42.97 -16.80 13.91
CA GLY A 18 43.87 -16.16 12.94
C GLY A 18 43.26 -15.50 11.71
N ARG A 19 41.93 -15.45 11.56
CA ARG A 19 41.32 -14.68 10.44
C ARG A 19 41.29 -13.19 10.80
N SER A 20 42.02 -12.38 10.03
CA SER A 20 42.24 -10.95 10.26
C SER A 20 40.97 -10.19 10.65
N ARG A 21 41.06 -9.37 11.70
CA ARG A 21 39.97 -8.46 12.14
C ARG A 21 39.43 -7.63 10.97
N PHE A 22 40.28 -7.29 10.00
CA PHE A 22 39.92 -6.57 8.78
C PHE A 22 38.90 -7.31 7.89
N GLY A 23 39.02 -8.62 7.71
CA GLY A 23 38.09 -9.40 6.87
C GLY A 23 36.67 -9.46 7.43
N ALA A 24 36.50 -9.34 8.75
CA ALA A 24 35.20 -9.34 9.41
C ALA A 24 34.44 -8.01 9.23
N TRP A 25 35.15 -6.91 9.02
CA TRP A 25 34.60 -5.56 8.86
C TRP A 25 34.40 -5.12 7.42
N ARG A 26 35.04 -5.78 6.44
CA ARG A 26 34.89 -5.46 5.01
C ARG A 26 33.42 -5.39 4.58
N TRP A 27 32.64 -6.44 4.88
CA TRP A 27 31.24 -6.49 4.46
C TRP A 27 30.37 -5.37 5.06
N PRO A 28 30.30 -5.19 6.40
CA PRO A 28 29.48 -4.13 6.99
C PRO A 28 29.98 -2.72 6.61
N ALA A 29 31.29 -2.52 6.47
CA ALA A 29 31.85 -1.24 6.04
C ALA A 29 31.44 -0.90 4.60
N VAL A 30 31.57 -1.85 3.67
CA VAL A 30 31.14 -1.65 2.27
C VAL A 30 29.64 -1.44 2.19
N SER A 31 28.82 -2.27 2.84
CA SER A 31 27.36 -2.09 2.81
C SER A 31 26.93 -0.77 3.46
N GLY A 32 27.58 -0.36 4.54
CA GLY A 32 27.30 0.90 5.20
C GLY A 32 27.72 2.11 4.36
N ALA A 33 28.88 2.04 3.71
CA ALA A 33 29.34 3.05 2.77
C ALA A 33 28.35 3.20 1.61
N ILE A 34 27.88 2.09 1.03
CA ILE A 34 26.85 2.12 -0.03
C ILE A 34 25.57 2.79 0.49
N ALA A 35 25.07 2.40 1.67
CA ALA A 35 23.88 3.00 2.25
C ALA A 35 24.04 4.52 2.46
N MET A 36 25.20 4.98 2.93
CA MET A 36 25.48 6.40 3.12
C MET A 36 25.59 7.14 1.79
N LEU A 37 26.33 6.58 0.83
CA LEU A 37 26.49 7.16 -0.50
C LEU A 37 25.14 7.31 -1.21
N LEU A 38 24.20 6.37 -1.03
CA LEU A 38 22.85 6.47 -1.58
C LEU A 38 22.07 7.69 -1.04
N THR A 39 22.46 8.29 0.09
CA THR A 39 21.79 9.48 0.62
C THR A 39 22.32 10.80 0.06
N LEU A 40 23.41 10.80 -0.71
CA LEU A 40 24.04 12.02 -1.25
C LEU A 40 23.45 12.50 -2.60
N PRO A 41 23.20 11.63 -3.59
CA PRO A 41 22.67 12.06 -4.89
C PRO A 41 21.38 12.88 -4.83
N PRO A 42 20.41 12.63 -3.93
CA PRO A 42 19.22 13.47 -3.81
C PRO A 42 19.55 14.94 -3.49
N LEU A 43 20.59 15.18 -2.68
CA LEU A 43 21.04 16.53 -2.33
C LEU A 43 21.63 17.24 -3.56
N LEU A 44 22.45 16.52 -4.33
CA LEU A 44 23.03 17.03 -5.57
C LEU A 44 21.93 17.34 -6.60
N LEU A 45 20.98 16.42 -6.77
CA LEU A 45 19.86 16.59 -7.69
C LEU A 45 19.01 17.82 -7.32
N ALA A 46 18.71 18.01 -6.04
CA ALA A 46 17.97 19.18 -5.55
C ALA A 46 18.76 20.48 -5.79
N ALA A 47 20.06 20.48 -5.52
CA ALA A 47 20.93 21.63 -5.78
C ALA A 47 20.95 21.99 -7.28
N LEU A 48 21.11 21.00 -8.16
CA LEU A 48 21.13 21.20 -9.62
C LEU A 48 19.78 21.67 -10.19
N ARG A 49 18.66 21.34 -9.53
CA ARG A 49 17.31 21.73 -9.97
C ARG A 49 16.78 23.00 -9.31
N THR A 50 17.57 23.63 -8.44
CA THR A 50 17.15 24.87 -7.78
C THR A 50 17.08 26.00 -8.81
N PRO A 51 15.92 26.66 -8.99
CA PRO A 51 15.75 27.78 -9.92
C PRO A 51 16.70 28.93 -9.62
N ALA A 52 17.11 29.65 -10.66
CA ALA A 52 18.06 30.77 -10.56
C ALA A 52 17.63 31.89 -9.59
N ALA A 53 16.32 32.04 -9.34
CA ALA A 53 15.78 33.03 -8.42
C ALA A 53 15.71 32.55 -6.94
N SER A 54 16.22 31.35 -6.63
CA SER A 54 16.11 30.74 -5.30
C SER A 54 17.43 30.13 -4.84
N VAL A 55 17.58 29.95 -3.52
CA VAL A 55 18.76 29.32 -2.92
C VAL A 55 18.37 27.98 -2.30
N PHE A 56 19.11 26.94 -2.63
CA PHE A 56 18.91 25.63 -2.02
C PHE A 56 19.31 25.68 -0.55
N SER A 57 18.40 25.32 0.34
CA SER A 57 18.67 25.32 1.78
C SER A 57 19.71 24.28 2.20
N GLY A 58 20.01 23.29 1.36
CA GLY A 58 20.91 22.18 1.66
C GLY A 58 20.20 20.91 2.15
N TYR A 59 18.86 20.87 2.18
CA TYR A 59 18.09 19.79 2.79
C TYR A 59 16.98 19.29 1.86
N VAL A 60 16.81 17.97 1.80
CA VAL A 60 15.73 17.31 1.01
C VAL A 60 14.74 16.62 1.95
N VAL A 61 15.24 15.83 2.89
CA VAL A 61 14.45 15.16 3.92
C VAL A 61 14.32 16.08 5.13
N ILE A 62 13.12 16.17 5.71
CA ILE A 62 12.83 17.04 6.87
C ILE A 62 13.17 18.52 6.58
N ALA A 63 12.96 18.97 5.33
CA ALA A 63 13.24 20.35 4.94
C ALA A 63 12.52 21.39 5.84
N ARG A 64 11.37 21.03 6.41
CA ARG A 64 10.63 21.86 7.37
C ARG A 64 11.38 22.09 8.69
N ASP A 65 11.97 21.05 9.28
CA ASP A 65 12.68 21.20 10.57
C ASP A 65 14.14 21.61 10.38
N ALA A 66 14.68 21.53 9.16
CA ALA A 66 16.02 21.99 8.83
C ALA A 66 16.29 23.43 9.29
N SER A 67 15.31 24.33 9.11
CA SER A 67 15.41 25.73 9.55
C SER A 67 15.52 25.86 11.08
N VAL A 68 14.93 24.94 11.85
CA VAL A 68 15.05 24.90 13.31
C VAL A 68 16.47 24.52 13.71
N TYR A 69 17.04 23.49 13.08
CA TYR A 69 18.43 23.07 13.36
C TYR A 69 19.43 24.15 12.96
N GLN A 70 19.22 24.82 11.83
CA GLN A 70 20.04 25.97 11.43
C GLN A 70 19.97 27.12 12.43
N ALA A 71 18.78 27.42 12.98
CA ALA A 71 18.64 28.45 14.00
C ALA A 71 19.42 28.11 15.29
N ILE A 72 19.43 26.84 15.69
CA ILE A 72 20.21 26.37 16.85
C ILE A 72 21.72 26.49 16.56
N TRP A 73 22.17 26.09 15.37
CA TRP A 73 23.57 26.25 14.99
C TRP A 73 24.04 27.68 14.91
N ARG A 74 23.18 28.58 14.42
CA ARG A 74 23.49 30.00 14.40
C ARG A 74 23.78 30.54 15.80
N GLN A 75 23.08 30.06 16.83
CA GLN A 75 23.40 30.42 18.22
C GLN A 75 24.77 29.87 18.63
N GLY A 76 25.08 28.63 18.27
CA GLY A 76 26.41 28.03 18.50
C GLY A 76 27.52 28.86 17.86
N TRP A 77 27.37 29.24 16.58
CA TRP A 77 28.31 30.12 15.87
C TRP A 77 28.52 31.48 16.54
N GLN A 78 27.48 32.01 17.18
CA GLN A 78 27.54 33.25 17.94
C GLN A 78 28.17 33.06 19.33
N GLY A 79 28.72 31.88 19.63
CA GLY A 79 29.40 31.58 20.89
C GLY A 79 28.48 31.10 22.01
N ALA A 80 27.26 30.65 21.72
CA ALA A 80 26.37 30.12 22.75
C ALA A 80 26.80 28.72 23.21
N TRP A 81 26.82 28.48 24.53
CA TRP A 81 27.00 27.15 25.15
C TRP A 81 25.69 26.55 25.68
N LEU A 82 24.68 27.41 25.89
CA LEU A 82 23.34 27.05 26.35
C LEU A 82 22.32 27.53 25.31
N PHE A 83 21.31 26.71 25.05
CA PHE A 83 20.24 27.02 24.10
C PHE A 83 19.32 28.11 24.67
N ARG A 84 19.01 29.09 23.82
CA ARG A 84 17.96 30.09 24.08
C ARG A 84 16.92 29.98 22.97
N SER A 85 15.64 29.93 23.32
CA SER A 85 14.60 29.79 22.30
C SER A 85 14.49 31.08 21.47
N PRO A 86 14.75 31.06 20.14
CA PRO A 86 14.55 32.22 19.28
C PRO A 86 13.08 32.35 18.83
N PHE A 87 12.20 31.44 19.28
CA PHE A 87 10.82 31.30 18.81
C PHE A 87 9.79 31.86 19.79
N THR A 88 10.25 32.60 20.80
CA THR A 88 9.42 33.33 21.76
C THR A 88 9.93 34.75 21.91
N SER A 89 9.02 35.69 22.16
CA SER A 89 9.37 37.07 22.52
C SER A 89 9.80 37.22 23.99
N GLU A 90 9.59 36.18 24.80
CA GLU A 90 10.01 36.17 26.21
C GLU A 90 11.53 36.03 26.33
N SER A 91 12.13 36.84 27.19
CA SER A 91 13.55 36.71 27.54
C SER A 91 13.77 35.52 28.47
N LEU A 92 14.04 34.34 27.90
CA LEU A 92 14.30 33.13 28.66
C LEU A 92 15.79 32.94 28.98
N PRO A 93 16.15 32.40 30.16
CA PRO A 93 17.52 32.02 30.46
C PRO A 93 18.01 30.91 29.51
N GLY A 94 19.33 30.83 29.32
CA GLY A 94 19.93 29.74 28.56
C GLY A 94 19.77 28.40 29.28
N VAL A 95 19.36 27.36 28.57
CA VAL A 95 19.15 26.01 29.10
C VAL A 95 20.03 25.01 28.36
N LEU A 96 20.53 23.97 29.05
CA LEU A 96 21.25 22.86 28.44
C LEU A 96 20.30 21.93 27.66
N LEU A 97 19.88 22.41 26.49
CA LEU A 97 19.12 21.68 25.47
C LEU A 97 19.86 21.75 24.14
N TYR A 98 19.70 20.72 23.31
CA TYR A 98 20.35 20.61 21.99
C TYR A 98 21.88 20.81 21.98
N PRO A 99 22.66 20.38 22.99
CA PRO A 99 24.12 20.56 22.99
C PRO A 99 24.78 19.87 21.79
N TRP A 100 24.15 18.81 21.29
CA TRP A 100 24.58 18.06 20.11
C TRP A 100 24.60 18.89 18.82
N TYR A 101 23.78 19.94 18.74
CA TYR A 101 23.86 20.92 17.66
C TYR A 101 24.73 22.10 18.09
N LEU A 102 24.48 22.64 19.28
CA LEU A 102 25.07 23.89 19.74
C LEU A 102 26.61 23.82 19.84
N TRP A 103 27.16 22.77 20.46
CA TRP A 103 28.59 22.68 20.74
C TRP A 103 29.44 22.42 19.49
N PRO A 104 29.06 21.52 18.55
CA PRO A 104 29.78 21.42 17.29
C PRO A 104 29.82 22.74 16.52
N ALA A 105 28.71 23.49 16.48
CA ALA A 105 28.71 24.83 15.86
C ALA A 105 29.56 25.83 16.63
N HIS A 106 29.56 25.81 17.96
CA HIS A 106 30.43 26.66 18.77
C HIS A 106 31.92 26.42 18.47
N LEU A 107 32.31 25.16 18.37
CA LEU A 107 33.71 24.76 18.17
C LEU A 107 34.15 24.86 16.70
N LEU A 108 33.23 24.64 15.76
CA LEU A 108 33.50 24.59 14.31
C LEU A 108 32.80 25.72 13.58
N GLY A 109 32.67 26.90 14.21
CA GLY A 109 31.81 27.98 13.72
C GLY A 109 32.22 28.64 12.41
N TRP A 110 33.33 28.18 11.84
CA TRP A 110 33.84 28.56 10.53
C TRP A 110 33.32 27.67 9.39
N ILE A 111 32.71 26.51 9.68
CA ILE A 111 32.13 25.61 8.68
C ILE A 111 30.67 26.03 8.40
N PRO A 112 30.24 26.19 7.12
CA PRO A 112 28.84 26.51 6.84
C PRO A 112 27.88 25.39 7.27
N ALA A 113 26.70 25.76 7.78
CA ALA A 113 25.77 24.86 8.47
C ALA A 113 25.34 23.64 7.65
N PRO A 114 25.03 23.75 6.35
CA PRO A 114 24.70 22.58 5.54
C PRO A 114 25.83 21.54 5.48
N TRP A 115 27.10 21.99 5.40
CA TRP A 115 28.25 21.09 5.39
C TRP A 115 28.47 20.42 6.74
N LEU A 116 28.35 21.19 7.82
CA LEU A 116 28.43 20.67 9.18
C LEU A 116 27.33 19.61 9.41
N TYR A 117 26.10 19.88 8.96
CA TYR A 117 24.99 18.93 9.04
C TYR A 117 25.27 17.62 8.35
N HIS A 118 25.67 17.67 7.07
CA HIS A 118 25.85 16.43 6.31
C HIS A 118 27.10 15.68 6.74
N GLY A 119 28.17 16.38 7.15
CA GLY A 119 29.33 15.75 7.77
C GLY A 119 28.96 15.02 9.06
N GLU A 120 28.22 15.68 9.94
CA GLU A 120 27.74 15.06 11.18
C GLU A 120 26.78 13.90 10.90
N ARG A 121 25.86 14.04 9.93
CA ARG A 121 24.91 13.00 9.53
C ARG A 121 25.60 11.75 9.00
N LEU A 122 26.59 11.91 8.12
CA LEU A 122 27.37 10.79 7.59
C LEU A 122 28.18 10.10 8.70
N GLY A 123 28.79 10.88 9.60
CA GLY A 123 29.51 10.35 10.76
C GLY A 123 28.60 9.57 11.70
N ALA A 124 27.43 10.14 12.02
CA ALA A 124 26.41 9.52 12.86
C ALA A 124 25.86 8.23 12.25
N GLY A 125 25.57 8.23 10.94
CA GLY A 125 25.12 7.05 10.22
C GLY A 125 26.17 5.93 10.19
N ALA A 126 27.44 6.27 9.96
CA ALA A 126 28.54 5.32 10.04
C ALA A 126 28.71 4.75 11.46
N ALA A 127 28.62 5.60 12.49
CA ALA A 127 28.68 5.17 13.89
C ALA A 127 27.52 4.22 14.24
N LEU A 128 26.29 4.52 13.80
CA LEU A 128 25.12 3.66 14.01
C LEU A 128 25.32 2.28 13.38
N LEU A 129 25.72 2.23 12.10
CA LEU A 129 25.90 0.96 11.41
C LEU A 129 27.05 0.13 12.00
N ALA A 130 28.11 0.78 12.49
CA ALA A 130 29.20 0.12 13.18
C ALA A 130 28.77 -0.43 14.55
N ALA A 131 28.07 0.38 15.36
CA ALA A 131 27.55 -0.04 16.67
C ALA A 131 26.52 -1.18 16.53
N LEU A 132 25.67 -1.11 15.51
CA LEU A 132 24.71 -2.15 15.17
C LEU A 132 25.41 -3.47 14.79
N TRP A 133 26.45 -3.41 13.96
CA TRP A 133 27.23 -4.60 13.61
C TRP A 133 27.90 -5.25 14.83
N LEU A 134 28.40 -4.44 15.76
CA LEU A 134 28.96 -4.91 17.02
C LEU A 134 27.90 -5.57 17.91
N LEU A 135 26.72 -4.95 18.04
CA LEU A 135 25.58 -5.50 18.78
C LEU A 135 25.15 -6.87 18.23
N ILE A 136 25.00 -6.96 16.90
CA ILE A 136 24.72 -8.21 16.19
C ILE A 136 25.82 -9.26 16.46
N GLY A 137 27.08 -8.82 16.54
CA GLY A 137 28.23 -9.67 16.84
C GLY A 137 28.22 -10.28 18.24
N GLU A 138 27.65 -9.58 19.23
CA GLU A 138 27.50 -10.06 20.60
C GLU A 138 26.38 -11.11 20.75
N LEU A 139 25.38 -11.06 19.86
CA LEU A 139 24.19 -11.94 19.88
C LEU A 139 24.32 -13.17 18.97
N PHE A 140 25.00 -13.05 17.83
CA PHE A 140 25.10 -14.12 16.84
C PHE A 140 26.54 -14.50 16.56
N ARG A 141 26.85 -15.81 16.51
CA ARG A 141 28.17 -16.30 16.07
C ARG A 141 28.27 -16.52 14.55
N PRO A 142 27.31 -17.18 13.87
CA PRO A 142 27.44 -17.47 12.45
C PRO A 142 27.44 -16.20 11.60
N ARG A 143 28.44 -16.06 10.70
CA ARG A 143 28.58 -14.89 9.82
C ARG A 143 27.33 -14.64 8.97
N LEU A 144 26.67 -15.69 8.50
CA LEU A 144 25.47 -15.58 7.68
C LEU A 144 24.29 -15.00 8.48
N LEU A 145 24.11 -15.44 9.72
CA LEU A 145 23.05 -14.94 10.60
C LEU A 145 23.28 -13.47 10.96
N ARG A 146 24.55 -13.06 11.16
CA ARG A 146 24.91 -11.65 11.33
C ARG A 146 24.52 -10.80 10.12
N ARG A 147 24.76 -11.30 8.90
CA ARG A 147 24.37 -10.60 7.66
C ARG A 147 22.86 -10.47 7.54
N TRP A 148 22.09 -11.53 7.83
CA TRP A 148 20.63 -11.45 7.82
C TRP A 148 20.10 -10.48 8.87
N ALA A 149 20.60 -10.56 10.11
CA ALA A 149 20.25 -9.63 11.16
C ALA A 149 20.59 -8.18 10.77
N MET A 150 21.75 -7.95 10.14
CA MET A 150 22.13 -6.62 9.66
C MET A 150 21.15 -6.10 8.61
N VAL A 151 20.73 -6.92 7.65
CA VAL A 151 19.71 -6.52 6.66
C VAL A 151 18.38 -6.20 7.35
N PHE A 152 17.91 -7.08 8.24
CA PHE A 152 16.67 -6.84 8.98
C PHE A 152 16.72 -5.60 9.88
N CYS A 153 17.86 -5.28 10.48
CA CYS A 153 17.97 -4.10 11.34
C CYS A 153 18.20 -2.82 10.53
N ALA A 154 19.02 -2.88 9.47
CA ALA A 154 19.42 -1.72 8.69
C ALA A 154 18.33 -1.28 7.70
N LEU A 155 17.71 -2.23 6.99
CA LEU A 155 16.68 -1.98 5.97
C LEU A 155 15.29 -2.38 6.45
N GLY A 156 15.17 -2.88 7.67
CA GLY A 156 13.92 -3.39 8.21
C GLY A 156 12.81 -2.36 8.22
N GLY A 157 11.61 -2.87 8.04
CA GLY A 157 10.35 -2.20 8.20
C GLY A 157 9.26 -3.12 7.68
N GLY A 158 8.04 -2.64 7.73
CA GLY A 158 6.86 -3.37 7.36
C GLY A 158 6.63 -3.33 5.86
N VAL A 159 5.49 -3.87 5.48
CA VAL A 159 4.92 -3.66 4.15
C VAL A 159 3.95 -2.47 4.17
N GLY A 160 4.08 -1.56 5.14
CA GLY A 160 3.18 -0.43 5.36
C GLY A 160 2.92 0.37 4.09
N ILE A 161 3.95 0.57 3.27
CA ILE A 161 3.83 1.25 1.97
C ILE A 161 2.83 0.61 1.00
N VAL A 162 2.66 -0.71 1.03
CA VAL A 162 1.72 -1.45 0.16
C VAL A 162 0.38 -1.65 0.88
N LEU A 163 0.33 -1.40 2.18
CA LEU A 163 -0.90 -1.52 2.95
C LEU A 163 -1.76 -0.27 2.74
N PRO A 164 -3.08 -0.45 2.54
CA PRO A 164 -3.97 0.68 2.43
C PRO A 164 -3.92 1.58 3.66
N HIS A 165 -3.92 2.89 3.44
CA HIS A 165 -3.93 3.85 4.53
C HIS A 165 -5.36 3.95 5.10
N GLY A 166 -5.52 3.70 6.40
CA GLY A 166 -6.81 3.87 7.07
C GLY A 166 -7.79 2.71 6.86
N LEU A 167 -7.30 1.51 6.57
CA LEU A 167 -8.11 0.28 6.60
C LEU A 167 -8.83 0.15 7.94
N MET A 168 -10.16 0.25 7.93
CA MET A 168 -10.99 -0.01 9.11
C MET A 168 -11.30 -1.51 9.19
N LEU A 169 -10.69 -2.19 10.16
CA LEU A 169 -11.01 -3.58 10.50
C LEU A 169 -11.90 -3.59 11.75
N GLY A 170 -13.20 -3.32 11.56
CA GLY A 170 -14.12 -3.10 12.67
C GLY A 170 -13.76 -1.81 13.43
N PRO A 171 -13.63 -1.82 14.77
CA PRO A 171 -13.25 -0.63 15.54
C PRO A 171 -11.77 -0.26 15.43
N LEU A 172 -10.95 -1.07 14.74
CA LEU A 172 -9.51 -0.84 14.61
C LEU A 172 -9.21 -0.08 13.32
N LEU A 173 -8.78 1.18 13.46
CA LEU A 173 -8.22 1.96 12.36
C LEU A 173 -6.77 1.52 12.14
N SER A 174 -6.53 0.66 11.16
CA SER A 174 -5.21 0.10 10.90
C SER A 174 -4.37 1.11 10.12
N ARG A 175 -3.33 1.66 10.75
CA ARG A 175 -2.34 2.52 10.09
C ARG A 175 -0.93 2.10 10.50
N ALA A 176 -0.08 1.76 9.54
CA ALA A 176 1.32 1.45 9.84
C ALA A 176 2.02 2.69 10.42
N THR A 177 2.55 2.59 11.64
CA THR A 177 3.31 3.64 12.34
C THR A 177 4.43 4.21 11.48
N GLU A 178 5.11 3.36 10.69
CA GLU A 178 6.19 3.78 9.80
C GLU A 178 5.77 4.80 8.71
N LEU A 179 4.49 4.83 8.32
CA LEU A 179 3.96 5.83 7.39
C LEU A 179 3.47 7.11 8.07
N GLN A 180 3.19 7.05 9.37
CA GLN A 180 2.71 8.20 10.14
C GLN A 180 3.87 9.01 10.72
N SER A 181 4.87 8.30 11.24
CA SER A 181 5.96 8.88 11.98
C SER A 181 7.28 8.32 11.44
N PRO A 182 8.10 9.16 10.79
CA PRO A 182 9.38 8.71 10.26
C PRO A 182 10.32 8.34 11.42
N GLY A 183 11.22 7.40 11.15
CA GLY A 183 12.23 6.95 12.10
C GLY A 183 12.05 5.52 12.63
N SER A 184 11.17 4.70 12.05
CA SER A 184 11.05 3.27 12.43
C SER A 184 12.21 2.41 11.91
N SER A 185 12.79 2.78 10.77
CA SER A 185 13.89 2.07 10.09
C SER A 185 15.24 2.76 10.28
N VAL A 186 16.32 1.99 10.43
CA VAL A 186 17.69 2.56 10.40
C VAL A 186 17.98 3.26 9.07
N ALA A 187 17.47 2.73 7.96
CA ALA A 187 17.60 3.32 6.62
C ALA A 187 16.98 4.72 6.55
N ASP A 188 15.89 4.94 7.29
CA ASP A 188 15.24 6.24 7.44
C ASP A 188 16.15 7.18 8.26
N LEU A 189 16.60 6.73 9.44
CA LEU A 189 17.42 7.54 10.36
C LEU A 189 18.68 8.10 9.70
N VAL A 190 19.35 7.31 8.86
CA VAL A 190 20.60 7.75 8.21
C VAL A 190 20.37 8.82 7.14
N ALA A 191 19.15 8.93 6.61
CA ALA A 191 18.73 10.00 5.70
C ALA A 191 18.22 11.25 6.44
N MET A 192 17.97 11.16 7.75
CA MET A 192 17.39 12.21 8.59
C MET A 192 18.46 13.01 9.36
N ALA A 193 18.02 13.83 10.34
CA ALA A 193 18.88 14.70 11.14
C ALA A 193 19.86 13.93 12.04
N PRO A 194 21.11 14.40 12.19
CA PRO A 194 22.25 13.63 12.72
C PRO A 194 22.07 13.13 14.16
N HIS A 195 21.35 13.87 15.00
CA HIS A 195 21.06 13.44 16.37
C HIS A 195 20.29 12.11 16.46
N LEU A 196 19.45 11.76 15.47
CA LEU A 196 18.68 10.52 15.46
C LEU A 196 19.58 9.28 15.31
N PRO A 197 20.43 9.16 14.27
CA PRO A 197 21.37 8.05 14.18
C PRO A 197 22.41 8.07 15.30
N TRP A 198 22.83 9.24 15.80
CA TRP A 198 23.72 9.30 16.98
C TRP A 198 23.09 8.70 18.23
N ALA A 199 21.84 9.06 18.54
CA ALA A 199 21.12 8.49 19.68
C ALA A 199 21.05 6.96 19.57
N MET A 200 20.72 6.45 18.39
CA MET A 200 20.66 5.00 18.17
C MET A 200 22.04 4.32 18.20
N ALA A 201 23.10 5.00 17.76
CA ALA A 201 24.47 4.49 17.84
C ALA A 201 24.91 4.34 19.30
N LEU A 202 24.68 5.37 20.12
CA LEU A 202 24.99 5.37 21.55
C LEU A 202 24.15 4.32 22.29
N MET A 203 22.86 4.23 21.99
CA MET A 203 21.99 3.20 22.55
C MET A 203 22.49 1.78 22.22
N CYS A 204 22.85 1.51 20.95
CA CYS A 204 23.43 0.24 20.55
C CYS A 204 24.74 -0.05 21.27
N TRP A 205 25.60 0.97 21.46
CA TRP A 205 26.85 0.82 22.20
C TRP A 205 26.63 0.47 23.68
N VAL A 206 25.67 1.10 24.35
CA VAL A 206 25.29 0.77 25.73
C VAL A 206 24.84 -0.70 25.82
N LEU A 207 24.05 -1.17 24.86
CA LEU A 207 23.64 -2.58 24.79
C LEU A 207 24.84 -3.52 24.54
N VAL A 208 25.81 -3.13 23.70
CA VAL A 208 27.06 -3.88 23.46
C VAL A 208 27.84 -4.03 24.77
N VAL A 209 28.08 -2.94 25.50
CA VAL A 209 28.79 -2.97 26.78
C VAL A 209 28.02 -3.82 27.80
N GLY A 210 26.70 -3.65 27.89
CA GLY A 210 25.83 -4.47 28.74
C GLY A 210 25.95 -5.97 28.47
N LEU A 211 25.89 -6.38 27.21
CA LEU A 211 26.09 -7.78 26.81
C LEU A 211 27.53 -8.26 27.06
N ARG A 212 28.53 -7.40 26.88
CA ARG A 212 29.93 -7.76 27.13
C ARG A 212 30.24 -8.02 28.59
N LEU A 213 29.45 -7.50 29.54
CA LEU A 213 29.60 -7.75 30.98
C LEU A 213 29.30 -9.19 31.42
N ARG A 214 28.90 -10.07 30.48
CA ARG A 214 29.01 -11.53 30.60
C ARG A 214 30.42 -11.99 30.99
N ARG A 215 31.44 -11.20 30.62
CA ARG A 215 32.86 -11.41 30.93
C ARG A 215 33.44 -10.18 31.63
N PRO A 216 34.59 -10.28 32.32
CA PRO A 216 35.25 -9.09 32.86
C PRO A 216 35.66 -8.17 31.71
N LEU A 217 35.44 -6.87 31.88
CA LEU A 217 35.81 -5.84 30.91
C LEU A 217 36.91 -4.95 31.45
N SER A 218 37.64 -4.32 30.53
CA SER A 218 38.58 -3.27 30.91
C SER A 218 37.84 -2.04 31.44
N LEU A 219 38.51 -1.24 32.27
CA LEU A 219 37.97 0.02 32.77
C LEU A 219 37.57 0.96 31.62
N SER A 220 38.37 0.99 30.54
CA SER A 220 38.09 1.81 29.36
C SER A 220 36.77 1.44 28.66
N GLU A 221 36.45 0.15 28.55
CA GLU A 221 35.18 -0.30 27.96
C GLU A 221 33.98 0.06 28.85
N LEU A 222 34.13 -0.09 30.16
CA LEU A 222 33.10 0.32 31.14
C LEU A 222 32.82 1.82 31.06
N ILE A 223 33.89 2.64 31.09
CA ILE A 223 33.78 4.10 30.95
C ILE A 223 33.12 4.45 29.62
N SER A 224 33.47 3.78 28.52
CA SER A 224 32.86 4.06 27.22
C SER A 224 31.34 3.85 27.22
N GLY A 225 30.85 2.86 27.96
CA GLY A 225 29.42 2.61 28.12
C GLY A 225 28.72 3.72 28.92
N LEU A 226 29.33 4.15 30.03
CA LEU A 226 28.81 5.25 30.85
C LEU A 226 28.84 6.59 30.10
N VAL A 227 29.91 6.87 29.35
CA VAL A 227 29.99 8.05 28.47
C VAL A 227 28.91 8.00 27.39
N ALA A 228 28.61 6.83 26.82
CA ALA A 228 27.52 6.71 25.87
C ALA A 228 26.14 6.97 26.49
N VAL A 229 25.94 6.62 27.77
CA VAL A 229 24.73 6.97 28.52
C VAL A 229 24.61 8.50 28.69
N VAL A 230 25.71 9.18 29.02
CA VAL A 230 25.77 10.65 29.11
C VAL A 230 25.52 11.30 27.75
N GLY A 231 26.11 10.78 26.68
CA GLY A 231 25.83 11.29 25.33
C GLY A 231 24.35 11.10 24.96
N LEU A 232 23.80 9.91 25.23
CA LEU A 232 22.43 9.57 24.88
C LEU A 232 21.42 10.43 25.64
N GLN A 233 21.62 10.70 26.93
CA GLN A 233 20.68 11.51 27.71
C GLN A 233 20.65 12.97 27.23
N LEU A 234 21.76 13.50 26.72
CA LEU A 234 21.84 14.86 26.17
C LEU A 234 21.11 15.01 24.82
N ILE A 235 20.86 13.89 24.13
CA ILE A 235 20.07 13.86 22.89
C ILE A 235 18.61 13.50 23.21
N TYR A 236 18.41 12.34 23.86
CA TYR A 236 17.10 11.80 24.24
C TYR A 236 17.16 11.16 25.64
N PRO A 237 16.80 11.91 26.70
CA PRO A 237 16.77 11.37 28.05
C PRO A 237 15.83 10.16 28.16
N GLN A 238 14.72 10.13 27.40
CA GLN A 238 13.80 9.01 27.35
C GLN A 238 14.43 7.71 26.80
N LEU A 239 15.29 7.79 25.78
CA LEU A 239 15.98 6.61 25.25
C LEU A 239 17.07 6.13 26.22
N SER A 240 17.71 7.06 26.93
CA SER A 240 18.71 6.74 27.95
C SER A 240 18.08 5.99 29.14
N LEU A 241 16.91 6.44 29.60
CA LEU A 241 16.12 5.74 30.63
C LEU A 241 15.70 4.35 30.15
N LEU A 242 15.18 4.25 28.93
CA LEU A 242 14.77 2.97 28.34
C LEU A 242 15.94 1.99 28.29
N VAL A 243 17.09 2.38 27.73
CA VAL A 243 18.23 1.45 27.55
C VAL A 243 18.80 0.96 28.88
N VAL A 244 18.87 1.83 29.90
CA VAL A 244 19.34 1.42 31.25
C VAL A 244 18.35 0.47 31.91
N GLY A 245 17.04 0.75 31.80
CA GLY A 245 15.99 -0.16 32.26
C GLY A 245 16.06 -1.52 31.57
N LEU A 246 16.30 -1.55 30.26
CA LEU A 246 16.43 -2.77 29.47
C LEU A 246 17.65 -3.61 29.89
N VAL A 247 18.83 -2.99 30.02
CA VAL A 247 20.04 -3.68 30.47
C VAL A 247 19.86 -4.19 31.89
N GLY A 248 19.27 -3.40 32.79
CA GLY A 248 18.98 -3.80 34.17
C GLY A 248 18.01 -4.98 34.24
N ALA A 249 16.87 -4.91 33.54
CA ALA A 249 15.87 -5.98 33.52
C ALA A 249 16.44 -7.27 32.93
N TRP A 250 17.14 -7.19 31.80
CA TRP A 250 17.81 -8.35 31.20
C TRP A 250 18.85 -8.95 32.15
N ALA A 251 19.69 -8.11 32.77
CA ALA A 251 20.73 -8.56 33.68
C ALA A 251 20.16 -9.23 34.93
N LEU A 252 19.07 -8.71 35.49
CA LEU A 252 18.36 -9.29 36.63
C LEU A 252 17.76 -10.65 36.26
N ILE A 253 17.02 -10.73 35.15
CA ILE A 253 16.37 -11.98 34.70
C ILE A 253 17.41 -13.06 34.39
N GLN A 254 18.55 -12.68 33.82
CA GLN A 254 19.61 -13.61 33.44
C GLN A 254 20.67 -13.83 34.54
N GLY A 255 20.55 -13.19 35.71
CA GLY A 255 21.49 -13.33 36.82
C GLY A 255 22.89 -12.73 36.61
N HIS A 256 23.05 -11.75 35.71
CA HIS A 256 24.33 -11.14 35.37
C HIS A 256 24.69 -9.98 36.33
N ARG A 257 25.22 -10.30 37.52
CA ARG A 257 25.54 -9.32 38.58
C ARG A 257 26.33 -8.10 38.12
N ARG A 258 27.34 -8.27 37.25
CA ARG A 258 28.16 -7.15 36.74
C ARG A 258 27.34 -6.18 35.89
N ALA A 259 26.43 -6.70 35.06
CA ALA A 259 25.54 -5.89 34.24
C ALA A 259 24.48 -5.16 35.08
N VAL A 260 24.03 -5.76 36.21
CA VAL A 260 23.16 -5.07 37.19
C VAL A 260 23.87 -3.87 37.79
N TRP A 261 25.10 -4.03 38.28
CA TRP A 261 25.88 -2.92 38.83
C TRP A 261 26.17 -1.83 37.79
N TYR A 262 26.44 -2.22 36.54
CA TYR A 262 26.56 -1.26 35.44
C TYR A 262 25.27 -0.49 35.19
N ALA A 263 24.10 -1.15 35.21
CA ALA A 263 22.81 -0.46 35.07
C ALA A 263 22.54 0.51 36.22
N ILE A 264 22.91 0.15 37.47
CA ILE A 264 22.82 1.05 38.62
C ILE A 264 23.75 2.26 38.44
N ALA A 265 25.01 2.04 38.08
CA ALA A 265 25.96 3.11 37.82
C ALA A 265 25.49 4.03 36.68
N ALA A 266 24.96 3.46 35.61
CA ALA A 266 24.38 4.21 34.49
C ALA A 266 23.17 5.05 34.93
N ALA A 267 22.28 4.52 35.78
CA ALA A 267 21.15 5.27 36.33
C ALA A 267 21.62 6.44 37.21
N LEU A 268 22.64 6.22 38.04
CA LEU A 268 23.23 7.28 38.88
C LEU A 268 23.87 8.39 38.05
N VAL A 269 24.54 8.03 36.94
CA VAL A 269 25.13 9.00 36.00
C VAL A 269 24.05 9.82 35.28
N GLN A 270 22.86 9.27 35.05
CA GLN A 270 21.73 10.00 34.46
C GLN A 270 21.05 10.98 35.43
N ALA A 271 21.04 10.67 36.73
CA ALA A 271 20.25 11.39 37.71
C ALA A 271 20.52 12.91 37.74
N PRO A 272 21.78 13.42 37.70
CA PRO A 272 22.03 14.87 37.74
C PRO A 272 21.36 15.63 36.59
N TYR A 273 21.37 15.09 35.37
CA TYR A 273 20.75 15.76 34.23
C TYR A 273 19.23 15.71 34.28
N LEU A 274 18.64 14.60 34.75
CA LEU A 274 17.19 14.51 34.95
C LEU A 274 16.71 15.46 36.04
N ILE A 275 17.45 15.58 37.15
CA ILE A 275 17.18 16.56 38.22
C ILE A 275 17.28 17.98 37.67
N TYR A 276 18.30 18.28 36.85
CA TYR A 276 18.43 19.57 36.17
C TYR A 276 17.24 19.86 35.26
N LEU A 277 16.87 18.94 34.37
CA LEU A 277 15.72 19.11 33.46
C LEU A 277 14.41 19.29 34.24
N PHE A 278 14.22 18.55 35.34
CA PHE A 278 13.08 18.72 36.22
C PHE A 278 13.06 20.10 36.88
N SER A 279 14.21 20.59 37.34
CA SER A 279 14.36 21.94 37.90
C SER A 279 14.01 23.02 36.87
N VAL A 280 14.51 22.90 35.63
CA VAL A 280 14.16 23.82 34.54
C VAL A 280 12.68 23.74 34.21
N TRP A 281 12.10 22.54 34.17
CA TRP A 281 10.67 22.37 33.90
C TRP A 281 9.80 23.03 34.96
N ARG A 282 10.23 23.01 36.22
CA ARG A 282 9.53 23.67 37.35
C ARG A 282 9.71 25.18 37.37
N THR A 283 10.87 25.69 36.98
CA THR A 283 11.23 27.12 37.11
C THR A 283 11.01 27.92 35.83
N THR A 284 11.14 27.31 34.66
CA THR A 284 11.04 27.96 33.34
C THR A 284 10.41 26.99 32.32
N PRO A 285 9.13 26.60 32.49
CA PRO A 285 8.48 25.64 31.59
C PRO A 285 8.43 26.12 30.13
N ALA A 286 8.39 27.43 29.89
CA ALA A 286 8.41 28.04 28.57
C ALA A 286 9.64 27.66 27.73
N ALA A 287 10.76 27.27 28.37
CA ALA A 287 11.96 26.79 27.68
C ALA A 287 11.72 25.49 26.88
N PHE A 288 10.71 24.70 27.27
CA PHE A 288 10.33 23.45 26.59
C PHE A 288 9.25 23.65 25.51
N SER A 289 8.77 24.88 25.27
CA SER A 289 7.73 25.16 24.27
C SER A 289 8.07 24.68 22.85
N VAL A 290 9.37 24.62 22.52
CA VAL A 290 9.90 24.16 21.22
C VAL A 290 10.01 22.62 21.16
N VAL A 291 10.00 21.93 22.30
CA VAL A 291 10.14 20.48 22.40
C VAL A 291 8.76 19.82 22.28
N ARG A 292 8.43 19.32 21.08
CA ARG A 292 7.26 18.42 20.93
C ARG A 292 7.60 17.05 21.51
N THR A 293 6.91 16.68 22.58
CA THR A 293 7.15 15.40 23.29
C THR A 293 6.32 14.24 22.72
N SER A 294 5.18 14.52 22.08
CA SER A 294 4.33 13.51 21.43
C SER A 294 4.42 13.53 19.90
N LEU A 295 4.35 12.35 19.30
CA LEU A 295 4.11 12.14 17.87
C LEU A 295 2.92 11.20 17.74
N ASP A 296 2.11 11.38 16.71
CA ASP A 296 1.08 10.39 16.38
C ASP A 296 1.77 9.14 15.84
N VAL A 297 1.76 8.09 16.64
CA VAL A 297 2.40 6.80 16.34
C VAL A 297 1.38 5.73 15.97
N GLY A 298 0.10 6.11 15.83
CA GLY A 298 -1.00 5.19 15.54
C GLY A 298 -1.38 4.31 16.72
N ASP A 299 -1.67 3.05 16.42
CA ASP A 299 -2.15 2.05 17.39
C ASP A 299 -1.14 0.90 17.58
N PRO A 300 -1.24 0.12 18.67
CA PRO A 300 -0.32 -0.99 18.93
C PRO A 300 -0.28 -2.04 17.83
N PHE A 301 -1.39 -2.30 17.14
CA PHE A 301 -1.43 -3.28 16.06
C PHE A 301 -0.75 -2.73 14.79
N GLY A 302 -0.99 -1.46 14.46
CA GLY A 302 -0.25 -0.72 13.44
C GLY A 302 1.27 -0.74 13.65
N PHE A 303 1.73 -0.60 14.89
CA PHE A 303 3.14 -0.66 15.25
C PHE A 303 3.70 -2.08 15.23
N LEU A 304 3.12 -3.00 16.02
CA LEU A 304 3.66 -4.35 16.23
C LEU A 304 3.50 -5.26 15.02
N VAL A 305 2.45 -5.07 14.21
CA VAL A 305 2.12 -5.98 13.11
C VAL A 305 2.35 -5.31 11.77
N LEU A 306 1.67 -4.20 11.47
CA LEU A 306 1.72 -3.65 10.10
C LEU A 306 3.10 -3.10 9.75
N SER A 307 3.70 -2.34 10.68
CA SER A 307 5.03 -1.72 10.50
C SER A 307 6.19 -2.72 10.58
N HIS A 308 5.92 -3.99 10.91
CA HIS A 308 6.95 -5.02 11.04
C HIS A 308 6.48 -6.39 10.54
N LEU A 309 5.51 -6.47 9.62
CA LEU A 309 4.73 -7.68 9.33
C LEU A 309 5.57 -8.95 9.14
N VAL A 310 6.59 -8.85 8.30
CA VAL A 310 7.50 -9.97 8.00
C VAL A 310 8.32 -10.33 9.24
N ALA A 311 8.90 -9.34 9.92
CA ALA A 311 9.68 -9.54 11.13
C ALA A 311 8.83 -10.15 12.26
N SER A 312 7.63 -9.62 12.51
CA SER A 312 6.69 -10.10 13.51
C SER A 312 6.25 -11.53 13.26
N GLY A 313 5.97 -11.91 12.00
CA GLY A 313 5.71 -13.30 11.63
C GLY A 313 6.89 -14.22 11.96
N LEU A 314 8.12 -13.80 11.67
CA LEU A 314 9.34 -14.56 12.01
C LEU A 314 9.58 -14.63 13.53
N ILE A 315 9.27 -13.57 14.28
CA ILE A 315 9.35 -13.53 15.74
C ILE A 315 8.37 -14.54 16.35
N VAL A 316 7.13 -14.61 15.85
CA VAL A 316 6.15 -15.62 16.28
C VAL A 316 6.67 -17.03 16.04
N ILE A 317 7.28 -17.29 14.88
CA ILE A 317 7.90 -18.59 14.59
C ILE A 317 9.06 -18.88 15.56
N ALA A 318 9.90 -17.87 15.85
CA ALA A 318 11.00 -18.00 16.81
C ALA A 318 10.50 -18.29 18.23
N LEU A 319 9.43 -17.63 18.67
CA LEU A 319 8.78 -17.86 19.96
C LEU A 319 8.18 -19.26 20.04
N TRP A 320 7.41 -19.67 19.03
CA TRP A 320 6.79 -21.00 18.98
C TRP A 320 7.83 -22.12 19.03
N ARG A 321 8.99 -21.89 18.41
CA ARG A 321 10.14 -22.81 18.38
C ARG A 321 11.10 -22.60 19.56
N ARG A 322 10.74 -21.77 20.55
CA ARG A 322 11.50 -21.46 21.77
C ARG A 322 12.94 -21.00 21.52
N ARG A 323 13.14 -20.23 20.44
CA ARG A 323 14.45 -19.71 20.00
C ARG A 323 14.82 -18.35 20.60
N LEU A 324 13.88 -17.59 21.17
CA LEU A 324 14.14 -16.33 21.87
C LEU A 324 14.42 -16.58 23.35
N ARG A 325 15.67 -16.94 23.67
CA ARG A 325 16.14 -17.24 25.04
C ARG A 325 17.51 -16.61 25.28
N GLY A 326 17.92 -16.54 26.55
CA GLY A 326 19.21 -15.98 26.94
C GLY A 326 19.33 -14.51 26.52
N ASP A 327 20.38 -14.18 25.77
CA ASP A 327 20.69 -12.81 25.37
C ASP A 327 19.68 -12.21 24.39
N LEU A 328 18.96 -13.05 23.63
CA LEU A 328 17.87 -12.59 22.75
C LEU A 328 16.63 -12.12 23.53
N LEU A 329 16.61 -12.29 24.85
CA LEU A 329 15.61 -11.65 25.70
C LEU A 329 15.78 -10.13 25.72
N LEU A 330 17.01 -9.61 25.59
CA LEU A 330 17.28 -8.17 25.61
C LEU A 330 16.54 -7.40 24.48
N PRO A 331 16.67 -7.78 23.19
CA PRO A 331 15.88 -7.14 22.13
C PRO A 331 14.37 -7.43 22.24
N ALA A 332 13.95 -8.56 22.81
CA ALA A 332 12.52 -8.82 23.06
C ALA A 332 11.94 -7.87 24.12
N LEU A 333 12.66 -7.67 25.22
CA LEU A 333 12.32 -6.66 26.25
C LEU A 333 12.30 -5.26 25.65
N TRP A 334 13.16 -4.98 24.66
CA TRP A 334 13.17 -3.71 23.98
C TRP A 334 11.87 -3.45 23.21
N ILE A 335 11.35 -4.42 22.46
CA ILE A 335 10.04 -4.31 21.78
C ILE A 335 8.93 -4.03 22.80
N VAL A 336 8.93 -4.76 23.93
CA VAL A 336 7.95 -4.58 25.00
C VAL A 336 8.06 -3.18 25.62
N GLY A 337 9.29 -2.75 25.94
CA GLY A 337 9.56 -1.45 26.54
C GLY A 337 9.12 -0.29 25.63
N MET A 338 9.41 -0.38 24.32
CA MET A 338 8.92 0.59 23.33
C MET A 338 7.40 0.64 23.31
N THR A 339 6.74 -0.52 23.23
CA THR A 339 5.27 -0.61 23.16
C THR A 339 4.61 -0.01 24.40
N LEU A 340 5.14 -0.31 25.60
CA LEU A 340 4.65 0.27 26.84
C LEU A 340 4.87 1.79 26.89
N CYS A 341 6.03 2.27 26.47
CA CYS A 341 6.33 3.72 26.44
C CYS A 341 5.45 4.50 25.47
N MET A 342 5.06 3.87 24.35
CA MET A 342 4.27 4.52 23.30
C MET A 342 2.76 4.52 23.57
N PHE A 343 2.23 3.43 24.13
CA PHE A 343 0.79 3.19 24.15
C PHE A 343 0.17 3.16 25.55
N THR A 344 0.96 3.41 26.60
CA THR A 344 0.43 3.53 27.96
C THR A 344 -0.05 4.97 28.20
N PRO A 345 -1.34 5.20 28.50
CA PRO A 345 -1.87 6.53 28.75
C PRO A 345 -1.11 7.27 29.86
N GLY A 346 -0.70 8.51 29.59
CA GLY A 346 0.05 9.36 30.52
C GLY A 346 1.57 9.22 30.40
N ILE A 347 2.06 8.10 29.84
CA ILE A 347 3.48 7.88 29.53
C ILE A 347 3.78 8.25 28.07
N ASP A 348 2.84 7.95 27.18
CA ASP A 348 2.86 8.21 25.73
C ASP A 348 3.26 9.66 25.39
N ARG A 349 2.80 10.63 26.18
CA ARG A 349 3.09 12.05 25.95
C ARG A 349 4.56 12.43 26.12
N THR A 350 5.31 11.68 26.91
CA THR A 350 6.71 12.00 27.29
C THR A 350 7.68 10.99 26.68
N LEU A 351 7.29 9.72 26.61
CA LEU A 351 8.12 8.63 26.09
C LEU A 351 7.67 8.13 24.70
N GLY A 352 6.67 8.76 24.06
CA GLY A 352 6.13 8.30 22.76
C GLY A 352 7.14 8.24 21.61
N ARG A 353 8.30 8.90 21.72
CA ARG A 353 9.39 8.84 20.75
C ARG A 353 10.37 7.68 20.94
N THR A 354 10.12 6.75 21.86
CA THR A 354 11.00 5.59 22.09
C THR A 354 11.04 4.59 20.93
N PHE A 355 10.16 4.73 19.93
CA PHE A 355 10.03 3.80 18.80
C PHE A 355 11.16 3.88 17.76
N MET A 356 12.07 4.87 17.90
CA MET A 356 13.16 5.12 16.95
C MET A 356 13.97 3.85 16.66
N ALA A 357 14.20 3.61 15.36
CA ALA A 357 14.83 2.42 14.81
C ALA A 357 14.28 1.10 15.40
N SER A 358 12.96 1.00 15.61
CA SER A 358 12.29 -0.24 16.03
C SER A 358 12.62 -1.44 15.12
N SER A 359 13.00 -1.22 13.87
CA SER A 359 13.62 -2.24 13.00
C SER A 359 14.79 -3.01 13.64
N ILE A 360 15.57 -2.41 14.55
CA ILE A 360 16.70 -3.07 15.24
C ILE A 360 16.20 -4.21 16.14
N PRO A 361 15.42 -3.98 17.21
CA PRO A 361 14.99 -5.06 18.09
C PRO A 361 14.11 -6.09 17.37
N PHE A 362 13.26 -5.66 16.42
CA PHE A 362 12.48 -6.59 15.60
C PHE A 362 13.37 -7.46 14.71
N GLY A 363 14.36 -6.87 14.04
CA GLY A 363 15.29 -7.59 13.18
C GLY A 363 16.18 -8.57 13.92
N LEU A 364 16.65 -8.21 15.12
CA LEU A 364 17.40 -9.10 16.02
C LEU A 364 16.54 -10.32 16.42
N CYS A 365 15.26 -10.12 16.75
CA CYS A 365 14.36 -11.21 17.12
C CYS A 365 13.88 -12.04 15.91
N ALA A 366 13.83 -11.47 14.71
CA ALA A 366 13.38 -12.13 13.49
C ALA A 366 14.42 -13.10 12.89
N ALA A 367 15.72 -12.80 13.03
CA ALA A 367 16.79 -13.58 12.41
C ALA A 367 16.78 -15.09 12.78
N PRO A 368 16.58 -15.50 14.06
CA PRO A 368 16.40 -16.91 14.42
C PRO A 368 15.15 -17.56 13.81
N GLY A 369 14.08 -16.79 13.62
CA GLY A 369 12.85 -17.22 12.96
C GLY A 369 13.11 -17.59 11.50
N LEU A 370 13.82 -16.73 10.76
CA LEU A 370 14.23 -17.00 9.38
C LEU A 370 15.07 -18.28 9.28
N LEU A 371 16.06 -18.45 10.16
CA LEU A 371 16.87 -19.66 10.18
C LEU A 371 16.01 -20.92 10.35
N THR A 372 14.96 -20.84 11.17
CA THR A 372 14.04 -21.96 11.41
C THR A 372 13.18 -22.26 10.19
N VAL A 373 12.67 -21.23 9.51
CA VAL A 373 11.93 -21.38 8.24
C VAL A 373 12.81 -22.03 7.18
N LEU A 374 14.03 -21.53 6.98
CA LEU A 374 14.94 -22.05 5.96
C LEU A 374 15.35 -23.50 6.21
N ARG A 375 15.48 -23.92 7.47
CA ARG A 375 15.77 -25.32 7.83
C ARG A 375 14.63 -26.28 7.46
N SER A 376 13.39 -25.81 7.45
CA SER A 376 12.24 -26.64 7.06
C SER A 376 12.16 -26.91 5.55
N ILE A 377 12.82 -26.10 4.73
CA ILE A 377 12.87 -26.28 3.27
C ILE A 377 13.94 -27.33 2.93
N ARG A 378 13.62 -28.35 2.15
CA ARG A 378 14.55 -29.46 1.86
C ARG A 378 15.65 -29.09 0.84
N THR A 379 15.33 -28.31 -0.18
CA THR A 379 16.22 -28.05 -1.32
C THR A 379 16.99 -26.73 -1.18
N ALA A 380 18.28 -26.75 -1.51
CA ALA A 380 19.17 -25.58 -1.38
C ALA A 380 18.76 -24.40 -2.29
N ALA A 381 18.24 -24.69 -3.49
CA ALA A 381 17.74 -23.66 -4.41
C ALA A 381 16.55 -22.88 -3.82
N TRP A 382 15.57 -23.60 -3.27
CA TRP A 382 14.40 -22.98 -2.63
C TRP A 382 14.73 -22.28 -1.32
N ARG A 383 15.72 -22.77 -0.55
CA ARG A 383 16.25 -22.04 0.62
C ARG A 383 16.79 -20.67 0.23
N ARG A 384 17.60 -20.59 -0.82
CA ARG A 384 18.17 -19.32 -1.30
C ARG A 384 17.08 -18.37 -1.80
N ARG A 385 16.12 -18.87 -2.59
CA ARG A 385 14.98 -18.08 -3.08
C ARG A 385 14.09 -17.58 -1.95
N ALA A 386 13.75 -18.42 -0.99
CA ALA A 386 12.95 -18.04 0.17
C ALA A 386 13.67 -17.01 1.04
N ALA A 387 14.98 -17.19 1.28
CA ALA A 387 15.78 -16.22 2.02
C ALA A 387 15.80 -14.86 1.31
N ALA A 388 16.05 -14.85 -0.01
CA ALA A 388 16.02 -13.62 -0.80
C ALA A 388 14.65 -12.95 -0.74
N LEU A 389 13.56 -13.69 -0.98
CA LEU A 389 12.20 -13.16 -0.94
C LEU A 389 11.83 -12.56 0.42
N ILE A 390 12.13 -13.26 1.52
CA ILE A 390 11.79 -12.80 2.87
C ILE A 390 12.63 -11.57 3.24
N LEU A 391 13.92 -11.57 2.92
CA LEU A 391 14.78 -10.41 3.17
C LEU A 391 14.35 -9.20 2.33
N SER A 392 14.03 -9.40 1.05
CA SER A 392 13.51 -8.35 0.16
C SER A 392 12.18 -7.79 0.67
N ALA A 393 11.23 -8.66 1.03
CA ALA A 393 9.94 -8.25 1.57
C ALA A 393 10.07 -7.45 2.87
N SER A 394 10.97 -7.87 3.77
CA SER A 394 11.24 -7.15 5.02
C SER A 394 12.06 -5.86 4.83
N SER A 395 12.69 -5.67 3.67
CA SER A 395 13.49 -4.49 3.35
C SER A 395 12.69 -3.42 2.61
N LEU A 396 11.40 -3.66 2.34
CA LEU A 396 10.60 -2.85 1.43
C LEU A 396 10.51 -1.38 1.91
N TYR A 397 10.13 -1.16 3.16
CA TYR A 397 10.06 0.18 3.73
C TYR A 397 11.44 0.84 3.80
N GLY A 398 12.49 0.15 4.27
CA GLY A 398 13.83 0.76 4.34
C GLY A 398 14.40 1.15 2.97
N LEU A 399 14.16 0.34 1.94
CA LEU A 399 14.50 0.69 0.56
C LEU A 399 13.68 1.88 0.06
N PHE A 400 12.40 1.92 0.38
CA PHE A 400 11.55 3.08 0.07
C PHE A 400 12.07 4.35 0.76
N SER A 401 12.42 4.32 2.04
CA SER A 401 12.95 5.48 2.77
C SER A 401 14.25 6.01 2.15
N LEU A 402 15.09 5.15 1.57
CA LEU A 402 16.28 5.58 0.84
C LEU A 402 15.97 6.13 -0.57
N ALA A 403 14.90 5.65 -1.20
CA ALA A 403 14.47 6.09 -2.53
C ALA A 403 13.61 7.38 -2.49
N GLN A 404 12.83 7.57 -1.44
CA GLN A 404 11.91 8.71 -1.27
C GLN A 404 12.59 10.08 -1.45
N PRO A 405 13.82 10.34 -0.97
CA PRO A 405 14.49 11.62 -1.18
C PRO A 405 14.78 11.92 -2.65
N TYR A 406 15.07 10.90 -3.47
CA TYR A 406 15.24 11.06 -4.91
C TYR A 406 13.97 11.56 -5.55
N TRP A 407 12.83 10.98 -5.15
CA TRP A 407 11.52 11.41 -5.61
C TRP A 407 11.23 12.87 -5.23
N ILE A 408 11.49 13.25 -3.98
CA ILE A 408 11.30 14.63 -3.50
C ILE A 408 12.17 15.60 -4.32
N ALA A 409 13.46 15.30 -4.47
CA ALA A 409 14.40 16.13 -5.21
C ALA A 409 14.08 16.23 -6.72
N ALA A 410 13.56 15.15 -7.32
CA ALA A 410 13.22 15.11 -8.73
C ALA A 410 11.88 15.78 -9.05
N LEU A 411 10.83 15.52 -8.26
CA LEU A 411 9.45 15.73 -8.72
C LEU A 411 8.66 16.77 -7.92
N ARG A 412 9.03 17.05 -6.67
CA ARG A 412 8.26 17.97 -5.81
C ARG A 412 8.64 19.45 -5.93
N TRP A 413 9.67 19.81 -6.68
CA TRP A 413 10.05 21.21 -6.83
C TRP A 413 9.12 22.01 -7.76
N ALA A 414 8.40 21.34 -8.67
CA ALA A 414 7.51 22.02 -9.63
C ALA A 414 6.16 22.49 -9.03
N SER A 415 5.90 22.26 -7.74
CA SER A 415 4.56 22.38 -7.15
C SER A 415 4.50 23.35 -5.97
N GLY A 416 5.19 24.50 -6.05
CA GLY A 416 5.08 25.58 -5.06
C GLY A 416 3.66 26.14 -4.90
N ASP A 417 2.82 26.00 -5.92
CA ASP A 417 1.40 26.39 -5.90
C ASP A 417 0.44 25.28 -5.43
N ASP A 418 0.92 24.03 -5.35
CA ASP A 418 0.07 22.85 -5.20
C ASP A 418 0.02 22.36 -3.74
N ASP A 419 1.05 22.62 -2.92
CA ASP A 419 1.08 22.13 -1.52
C ASP A 419 0.16 22.94 -0.58
N ARG A 420 -0.25 24.17 -0.94
CA ARG A 420 -1.37 24.86 -0.28
C ARG A 420 -2.75 24.32 -0.70
N ARG A 421 -2.84 23.61 -1.83
CA ARG A 421 -4.10 23.10 -2.42
C ARG A 421 -4.32 21.60 -2.17
N ARG A 422 -3.27 20.83 -1.88
CA ARG A 422 -3.30 19.37 -1.67
C ARG A 422 -3.91 18.89 -0.35
N THR A 423 -4.19 19.78 0.59
CA THR A 423 -4.97 19.45 1.79
C THR A 423 -6.46 19.28 1.51
N GLU A 424 -6.96 19.66 0.33
CA GLU A 424 -8.40 19.69 0.04
C GLU A 424 -8.88 18.83 -1.14
N ILE A 425 -8.01 18.18 -1.93
CA ILE A 425 -8.46 17.59 -3.21
C ILE A 425 -8.13 16.10 -3.33
N GLY A 426 -9.19 15.32 -3.51
CA GLY A 426 -9.23 13.91 -3.87
C GLY A 426 -10.68 13.39 -3.73
N PRO A 427 -11.45 13.23 -4.82
CA PRO A 427 -12.84 12.74 -4.77
C PRO A 427 -12.97 11.41 -4.02
N GLY A 428 -11.99 10.50 -4.21
CA GLY A 428 -11.97 9.18 -3.55
C GLY A 428 -11.71 9.18 -2.03
N ARG A 429 -11.31 10.30 -1.41
CA ARG A 429 -11.09 10.39 0.05
C ARG A 429 -12.33 10.76 0.85
N ARG A 430 -13.41 11.21 0.20
CA ARG A 430 -14.61 11.70 0.90
C ARG A 430 -15.54 10.58 1.37
N LEU A 431 -15.51 9.41 0.75
CA LEU A 431 -16.40 8.30 1.10
C LEU A 431 -16.17 7.75 2.53
N PHE A 432 -14.93 7.82 3.04
CA PHE A 432 -14.61 7.36 4.41
C PHE A 432 -14.69 8.45 5.49
N ARG A 433 -14.50 9.73 5.15
CA ARG A 433 -14.62 10.84 6.14
C ARG A 433 -16.06 11.13 6.55
N GLN A 434 -17.05 10.81 5.71
CA GLN A 434 -18.45 11.14 6.01
C GLN A 434 -19.15 10.18 6.96
N LEU A 435 -18.51 9.06 7.30
CA LEU A 435 -18.92 8.24 8.43
C LEU A 435 -18.37 8.77 9.78
N GLU A 436 -17.44 9.74 9.76
CA GLU A 436 -16.81 10.29 10.97
C GLU A 436 -17.53 11.55 11.51
N SER A 437 -18.42 12.18 10.74
CA SER A 437 -19.10 13.43 11.14
C SER A 437 -20.62 13.27 11.20
N GLY A 438 -21.10 12.42 12.11
CA GLY A 438 -22.45 12.55 12.68
C GLY A 438 -22.37 13.43 13.95
N PRO A 439 -23.33 14.34 14.20
CA PRO A 439 -23.31 15.12 15.44
C PRO A 439 -23.48 14.16 16.63
N ALA A 440 -22.53 14.23 17.57
CA ALA A 440 -22.65 13.57 18.85
C ALA A 440 -23.94 14.06 19.54
N CYS A 441 -24.91 13.17 19.70
CA CYS A 441 -26.12 13.42 20.46
C CYS A 441 -25.75 13.40 21.96
N PRO A 442 -25.87 14.51 22.70
CA PRO A 442 -25.46 14.58 24.10
C PRO A 442 -26.61 14.20 25.02
N LEU A 443 -27.19 13.01 24.86
CA LEU A 443 -28.30 12.53 25.71
C LEU A 443 -28.33 11.00 25.73
N CYS A 444 -27.35 10.37 26.38
CA CYS A 444 -27.46 8.98 26.87
C CYS A 444 -26.33 8.69 27.87
N GLU A 445 -26.21 9.52 28.90
CA GLU A 445 -25.44 9.22 30.09
C GLU A 445 -26.42 9.11 31.26
N GLY A 446 -26.55 7.91 31.82
CA GLY A 446 -27.32 7.65 33.03
C GLY A 446 -28.49 6.69 32.81
N GLN A 447 -28.26 5.40 33.07
CA GLN A 447 -28.92 4.70 34.17
C GLN A 447 -28.59 3.19 34.21
N ARG A 448 -28.36 2.72 35.44
CA ARG A 448 -28.58 1.35 35.96
C ARG A 448 -27.39 0.38 35.99
N HIS A 449 -26.60 0.61 37.03
CA HIS A 449 -26.11 -0.37 38.01
C HIS A 449 -27.02 -1.60 38.32
N ARG A 450 -26.33 -2.67 38.82
CA ARG A 450 -26.77 -3.81 39.68
C ARG A 450 -27.37 -5.04 38.93
N LEU A 451 -27.06 -6.31 39.20
CA LEU A 451 -26.45 -7.04 40.33
C LEU A 451 -25.94 -8.46 39.93
N ARG A 452 -25.07 -8.97 40.82
CA ARG A 452 -24.35 -10.26 41.04
C ARG A 452 -25.02 -11.64 40.75
N ALA A 453 -24.15 -12.56 40.27
CA ALA A 453 -23.69 -13.87 40.81
C ALA A 453 -24.60 -15.12 41.10
N SER A 454 -24.18 -16.24 40.46
CA SER A 454 -24.05 -17.69 40.88
C SER A 454 -25.31 -18.58 41.10
N PRO A 455 -25.20 -19.94 41.27
CA PRO A 455 -24.54 -21.01 40.48
C PRO A 455 -25.43 -22.28 40.19
N ARG A 456 -24.84 -23.27 39.47
CA ARG A 456 -25.18 -24.71 39.19
C ARG A 456 -25.93 -25.52 40.29
N PRO A 457 -26.57 -26.71 40.06
CA PRO A 457 -25.99 -27.92 39.38
C PRO A 457 -26.96 -28.96 38.73
N GLY A 458 -26.42 -30.06 38.16
CA GLY A 458 -27.20 -31.28 37.88
C GLY A 458 -26.56 -32.29 36.90
N CYS A 459 -25.90 -33.33 37.42
CA CYS A 459 -25.35 -34.48 36.70
C CYS A 459 -26.42 -35.44 36.13
N ARG A 460 -26.11 -36.15 35.03
CA ARG A 460 -26.23 -37.63 34.92
C ARG A 460 -25.62 -38.16 33.61
N ARG A 461 -24.84 -39.25 33.76
CA ARG A 461 -24.27 -40.17 32.75
C ARG A 461 -25.15 -41.45 32.75
N PRO A 462 -25.11 -42.35 31.74
CA PRO A 462 -24.01 -43.32 31.64
C PRO A 462 -23.60 -43.76 30.22
N ALA A 463 -22.55 -44.59 30.19
CA ALA A 463 -21.74 -45.04 29.07
C ALA A 463 -22.20 -46.36 28.44
N GLY A 464 -21.67 -46.71 27.25
CA GLY A 464 -21.71 -48.10 26.75
C GLY A 464 -21.13 -48.36 25.36
N ARG A 465 -19.93 -48.97 25.33
CA ARG A 465 -19.43 -50.04 24.42
C ARG A 465 -19.27 -49.83 22.90
N GLY A 466 -17.99 -49.75 22.46
CA GLY A 466 -17.28 -50.81 21.69
C GLY A 466 -17.52 -51.00 20.17
N PRO A 467 -16.52 -51.50 19.40
CA PRO A 467 -16.32 -51.19 17.97
C PRO A 467 -16.60 -52.36 17.02
N ARG A 468 -16.96 -52.11 15.74
CA ARG A 468 -16.88 -53.11 14.66
C ARG A 468 -16.56 -52.52 13.27
N ALA A 469 -15.85 -53.34 12.52
CA ALA A 469 -15.21 -53.09 11.24
C ALA A 469 -16.11 -53.36 10.00
N SER A 470 -15.65 -52.80 8.88
CA SER A 470 -15.77 -53.24 7.47
C SER A 470 -17.14 -53.66 6.91
N THR A 471 -17.51 -53.02 5.80
CA THR A 471 -17.98 -53.75 4.59
C THR A 471 -17.84 -52.85 3.36
N ARG A 472 -16.98 -53.26 2.42
CA ARG A 472 -17.09 -52.86 1.01
C ARG A 472 -18.33 -53.54 0.44
N ARG A 473 -19.21 -52.78 -0.20
CA ARG A 473 -20.18 -53.31 -1.17
C ARG A 473 -20.14 -52.46 -2.44
N SER A 474 -19.83 -53.15 -3.52
CA SER A 474 -20.02 -52.77 -4.92
C SER A 474 -21.49 -52.50 -5.21
N ALA A 475 -21.79 -51.41 -5.93
CA ALA A 475 -23.04 -51.24 -6.66
C ALA A 475 -22.75 -50.51 -7.99
N GLY A 476 -23.28 -51.08 -9.07
CA GLY A 476 -23.18 -50.63 -10.45
C GLY A 476 -24.04 -49.40 -10.77
N PRO A 477 -24.21 -49.09 -12.06
CA PRO A 477 -24.41 -47.74 -12.55
C PRO A 477 -25.89 -47.38 -12.68
N ASP A 478 -26.43 -46.69 -11.69
CA ASP A 478 -27.67 -45.92 -11.86
C ASP A 478 -27.50 -44.55 -11.20
N GLY A 479 -27.22 -43.55 -12.04
CA GLY A 479 -26.95 -42.17 -11.68
C GLY A 479 -28.20 -41.44 -11.18
N ALA A 480 -28.55 -41.66 -9.91
CA ALA A 480 -29.42 -40.75 -9.18
C ALA A 480 -28.62 -39.52 -8.72
N LEU A 481 -29.11 -38.34 -9.10
CA LEU A 481 -28.62 -37.01 -8.76
C LEU A 481 -28.48 -36.83 -7.23
N GLN A 482 -27.33 -37.21 -6.67
CA GLN A 482 -26.88 -36.66 -5.39
C GLN A 482 -26.46 -35.21 -5.63
N GLY A 483 -27.21 -34.27 -5.05
CA GLY A 483 -26.80 -32.87 -4.97
C GLY A 483 -25.47 -32.79 -4.25
N ASP A 484 -24.41 -32.50 -5.01
CA ASP A 484 -23.05 -32.48 -4.51
C ASP A 484 -22.97 -31.50 -3.33
N ALA A 485 -22.63 -32.00 -2.14
CA ALA A 485 -22.59 -31.19 -0.95
C ALA A 485 -21.47 -30.16 -1.11
N MET A 486 -21.83 -28.87 -1.09
CA MET A 486 -20.89 -27.77 -1.26
C MET A 486 -19.63 -27.96 -0.39
N THR A 487 -18.47 -27.75 -0.98
CA THR A 487 -17.20 -27.79 -0.27
C THR A 487 -17.11 -26.64 0.74
N ARG A 488 -16.26 -26.80 1.77
CA ARG A 488 -16.00 -25.73 2.74
C ARG A 488 -15.47 -24.47 2.06
N PHE A 489 -14.65 -24.65 1.02
CA PHE A 489 -14.08 -23.56 0.23
C PHE A 489 -15.17 -22.75 -0.50
N GLU A 490 -16.11 -23.41 -1.19
CA GLU A 490 -17.20 -22.72 -1.90
C GLU A 490 -18.11 -21.94 -0.95
N ARG A 491 -18.38 -22.46 0.25
CA ARG A 491 -19.15 -21.73 1.28
C ARG A 491 -18.45 -20.43 1.70
N TRP A 492 -17.13 -20.46 1.92
CA TRP A 492 -16.35 -19.26 2.24
C TRP A 492 -16.38 -18.25 1.09
N MET A 493 -16.21 -18.70 -0.15
CA MET A 493 -16.24 -17.83 -1.32
C MET A 493 -17.59 -17.11 -1.47
N ILE A 494 -18.71 -17.82 -1.26
CA ILE A 494 -20.04 -17.21 -1.28
C ILE A 494 -20.19 -16.21 -0.12
N ALA A 495 -19.79 -16.58 1.10
CA ALA A 495 -19.88 -15.68 2.25
C ALA A 495 -19.10 -14.37 2.03
N ILE A 496 -17.89 -14.45 1.48
CA ILE A 496 -17.09 -13.27 1.13
C ILE A 496 -17.79 -12.45 0.05
N THR A 497 -18.32 -13.09 -0.99
CA THR A 497 -19.04 -12.38 -2.07
C THR A 497 -20.28 -11.64 -1.53
N VAL A 498 -21.05 -12.27 -0.66
CA VAL A 498 -22.20 -11.64 0.01
C VAL A 498 -21.75 -10.47 0.90
N ALA A 499 -20.68 -10.64 1.67
CA ALA A 499 -20.14 -9.57 2.50
C ALA A 499 -19.73 -8.35 1.66
N PHE A 500 -19.06 -8.55 0.53
CA PHE A 500 -18.75 -7.49 -0.43
C PHE A 500 -20.03 -6.84 -0.97
N ALA A 501 -21.03 -7.61 -1.40
CA ALA A 501 -22.27 -7.05 -1.92
C ALA A 501 -23.01 -6.18 -0.88
N LEU A 502 -23.04 -6.61 0.39
CA LEU A 502 -23.61 -5.84 1.49
C LEU A 502 -22.80 -4.56 1.77
N ALA A 503 -21.47 -4.64 1.73
CA ALA A 503 -20.60 -3.47 1.89
C ALA A 503 -20.84 -2.44 0.77
N GLY A 504 -20.94 -2.89 -0.47
CA GLY A 504 -21.26 -2.04 -1.62
C GLY A 504 -22.63 -1.38 -1.51
N ALA A 505 -23.65 -2.14 -1.12
CA ALA A 505 -24.98 -1.58 -0.87
C ALA A 505 -24.94 -0.51 0.23
N ALA A 506 -24.21 -0.74 1.32
CA ALA A 506 -24.04 0.23 2.38
C ALA A 506 -23.36 1.52 1.86
N VAL A 507 -22.29 1.38 1.05
CA VAL A 507 -21.58 2.51 0.43
C VAL A 507 -22.51 3.37 -0.44
N VAL A 508 -23.29 2.74 -1.33
CA VAL A 508 -24.18 3.46 -2.25
C VAL A 508 -25.35 4.11 -1.50
N LEU A 509 -25.97 3.39 -0.56
CA LEU A 509 -27.14 3.88 0.18
C LEU A 509 -26.80 4.98 1.20
N HIS A 510 -25.59 5.00 1.75
CA HIS A 510 -25.15 6.01 2.71
C HIS A 510 -24.33 7.15 2.07
N GLN A 511 -24.29 7.24 0.74
CA GLN A 511 -23.64 8.36 0.06
C GLN A 511 -24.31 9.68 0.47
N SER A 512 -23.52 10.67 0.87
CA SER A 512 -24.03 11.98 1.26
C SER A 512 -24.46 12.83 0.04
N SER A 513 -25.21 13.90 0.31
CA SER A 513 -25.55 14.92 -0.71
C SER A 513 -24.29 15.56 -1.32
N ILE A 514 -23.29 15.92 -0.52
CA ILE A 514 -22.04 16.50 -1.07
C ILE A 514 -21.30 15.50 -1.97
N GLY A 515 -21.36 14.20 -1.64
CA GLY A 515 -20.77 13.13 -2.43
C GLY A 515 -21.46 13.01 -3.80
N ARG A 516 -22.79 13.11 -3.84
CA ARG A 516 -23.55 13.10 -5.10
C ARG A 516 -23.28 14.33 -5.97
N ARG A 517 -23.21 15.52 -5.37
CA ARG A 517 -22.98 16.78 -6.09
C ARG A 517 -21.56 16.90 -6.64
N SER A 518 -20.59 16.28 -5.96
CA SER A 518 -19.18 16.25 -6.39
C SER A 518 -18.84 15.09 -7.33
N ALA A 519 -19.81 14.21 -7.65
CA ALA A 519 -19.63 13.08 -8.54
C ALA A 519 -19.45 13.51 -10.01
N ASP A 520 -18.78 12.67 -10.79
CA ASP A 520 -18.57 12.91 -12.23
C ASP A 520 -19.89 13.08 -13.01
N PHE A 521 -20.99 12.50 -12.54
CA PHE A 521 -22.34 12.73 -13.07
C PHE A 521 -22.68 14.21 -13.27
N THR A 522 -22.20 15.09 -12.40
CA THR A 522 -22.44 16.53 -12.49
C THR A 522 -21.83 17.11 -13.78
N ILE A 523 -20.73 16.56 -14.28
CA ILE A 523 -20.10 16.96 -15.55
C ILE A 523 -21.05 16.64 -16.71
N ASP A 524 -21.49 15.38 -16.79
CA ASP A 524 -22.39 14.89 -17.84
C ASP A 524 -23.75 15.61 -17.81
N TYR A 525 -24.28 15.84 -16.61
CA TYR A 525 -25.52 16.57 -16.40
C TYR A 525 -25.40 18.04 -16.85
N SER A 526 -24.29 18.70 -16.54
CA SER A 526 -24.02 20.09 -16.95
C SER A 526 -23.86 20.21 -18.46
N ALA A 527 -23.14 19.27 -19.09
CA ALA A 527 -23.02 19.19 -20.53
C ALA A 527 -24.39 18.99 -21.21
N ALA A 528 -25.21 18.08 -20.68
CA ALA A 528 -26.56 17.84 -21.18
C ALA A 528 -27.48 19.05 -21.01
N LEU A 529 -27.32 19.82 -19.93
CA LEU A 529 -28.08 21.05 -19.69
C LEU A 529 -27.74 22.13 -20.73
N LEU A 530 -26.45 22.30 -21.05
CA LEU A 530 -26.00 23.22 -22.11
C LEU A 530 -26.55 22.82 -23.48
N ILE A 531 -26.57 21.52 -23.80
CA ILE A 531 -27.19 21.02 -25.03
C ILE A 531 -28.69 21.36 -25.05
N ARG A 532 -29.41 21.11 -23.94
CA ARG A 532 -30.85 21.43 -23.85
C ARG A 532 -31.11 22.93 -24.02
N GLN A 533 -30.24 23.78 -23.50
CA GLN A 533 -30.35 25.24 -23.60
C GLN A 533 -29.97 25.79 -24.97
N GLY A 534 -29.55 24.95 -25.93
CA GLY A 534 -29.17 25.38 -27.27
C GLY A 534 -27.73 25.89 -27.37
N HIS A 535 -26.86 25.53 -26.41
CA HIS A 535 -25.46 25.94 -26.35
C HIS A 535 -24.49 24.72 -26.43
N PRO A 536 -24.59 23.85 -27.44
CA PRO A 536 -23.74 22.65 -27.51
C PRO A 536 -22.24 22.97 -27.62
N ALA A 537 -21.87 24.11 -28.21
CA ALA A 537 -20.47 24.55 -28.30
C ALA A 537 -19.85 24.89 -26.94
N ALA A 538 -20.65 25.32 -25.97
CA ALA A 538 -20.20 25.64 -24.62
C ALA A 538 -19.75 24.40 -23.82
N VAL A 539 -20.13 23.20 -24.24
CA VAL A 539 -19.78 21.94 -23.56
C VAL A 539 -18.26 21.73 -23.49
N TYR A 540 -17.52 22.15 -24.52
CA TYR A 540 -16.06 22.02 -24.57
C TYR A 540 -15.31 23.30 -24.14
N GLN A 541 -16.02 24.28 -23.58
CA GLN A 541 -15.46 25.57 -23.17
C GLN A 541 -15.37 25.64 -21.63
N PRO A 542 -14.16 25.52 -21.04
CA PRO A 542 -13.98 25.45 -19.60
C PRO A 542 -14.51 26.67 -18.83
N ASP A 543 -14.47 27.85 -19.46
CA ASP A 543 -14.97 29.12 -18.96
C ASP A 543 -16.50 29.16 -18.84
N GLN A 544 -17.23 28.30 -19.56
CA GLN A 544 -18.69 28.19 -19.46
C GLN A 544 -19.11 26.97 -18.63
N LEU A 545 -18.50 25.81 -18.88
CA LEU A 545 -18.85 24.56 -18.20
C LEU A 545 -18.49 24.59 -16.71
N GLY A 546 -17.29 25.07 -16.35
CA GLY A 546 -16.80 25.08 -14.97
C GLY A 546 -17.67 25.88 -14.00
N PRO A 547 -18.02 27.15 -14.30
CA PRO A 547 -18.92 27.93 -13.47
C PRO A 547 -20.33 27.34 -13.36
N LEU A 548 -20.84 26.73 -14.42
CA LEU A 548 -22.13 26.03 -14.38
C LEU A 548 -22.09 24.83 -13.42
N MET A 549 -21.03 24.03 -13.49
CA MET A 549 -20.81 22.90 -12.58
C MET A 549 -20.73 23.35 -11.12
N GLN A 550 -20.02 24.44 -10.82
CA GLN A 550 -19.96 24.98 -9.45
C GLN A 550 -21.33 25.45 -8.97
N LYS A 551 -22.07 26.16 -9.83
CA LYS A 551 -23.41 26.65 -9.49
C LYS A 551 -24.38 25.51 -9.20
N LEU A 552 -24.37 24.44 -10.00
CA LEU A 552 -25.27 23.30 -9.85
C LEU A 552 -24.92 22.41 -8.65
N SER A 553 -23.63 22.35 -8.27
CA SER A 553 -23.14 21.48 -7.20
C SER A 553 -22.98 22.17 -5.85
N ASP A 554 -23.34 23.45 -5.73
CA ASP A 554 -23.00 24.30 -4.59
C ASP A 554 -21.49 24.28 -4.27
N HIS A 555 -20.66 24.42 -5.30
CA HIS A 555 -19.19 24.41 -5.25
C HIS A 555 -18.58 23.10 -4.73
N ALA A 556 -19.32 21.99 -4.76
CA ALA A 556 -18.82 20.69 -4.32
C ALA A 556 -17.85 20.04 -5.33
N ILE A 557 -18.02 20.31 -6.63
CA ILE A 557 -17.18 19.75 -7.71
C ILE A 557 -16.05 20.70 -8.12
N ASP A 558 -14.94 20.14 -8.59
CA ASP A 558 -13.85 20.91 -9.18
C ASP A 558 -14.23 21.42 -10.57
N GLN A 559 -14.23 22.74 -10.75
CA GLN A 559 -14.56 23.41 -12.02
C GLN A 559 -13.56 23.13 -13.16
N ARG A 560 -12.39 22.59 -12.85
CA ARG A 560 -11.35 22.29 -13.86
C ARG A 560 -11.55 20.96 -14.57
N LEU A 561 -12.47 20.12 -14.07
CA LEU A 561 -12.75 18.84 -14.70
C LEU A 561 -13.45 19.09 -16.05
N PRO A 562 -12.85 18.67 -17.17
CA PRO A 562 -13.43 18.95 -18.46
C PRO A 562 -14.44 17.88 -18.87
N PHE A 563 -15.27 18.20 -19.85
CA PHE A 563 -15.99 17.18 -20.62
C PHE A 563 -15.05 16.68 -21.74
N ASP A 564 -14.62 15.41 -21.64
CA ASP A 564 -13.57 14.81 -22.47
C ASP A 564 -14.08 13.68 -23.38
N ALA A 565 -15.39 13.66 -23.64
CA ALA A 565 -16.07 12.62 -24.40
C ALA A 565 -16.76 13.16 -25.67
N PRO A 566 -17.19 12.29 -26.59
CA PRO A 566 -18.03 12.69 -27.71
C PRO A 566 -19.35 13.28 -27.21
N LEU A 567 -19.85 14.31 -27.90
CA LEU A 567 -21.10 15.01 -27.56
C LEU A 567 -22.31 14.06 -27.42
N ALA A 568 -22.31 12.97 -28.19
CA ALA A 568 -23.32 11.91 -28.09
C ALA A 568 -23.45 11.28 -26.70
N MET A 569 -22.39 11.32 -25.86
CA MET A 569 -22.41 10.84 -24.47
C MET A 569 -23.41 11.60 -23.62
N ALA A 570 -23.62 12.89 -23.86
CA ALA A 570 -24.49 13.73 -23.04
C ALA A 570 -25.99 13.52 -23.37
N LEU A 571 -26.32 12.94 -24.52
CA LEU A 571 -27.70 12.78 -24.98
C LEU A 571 -28.61 11.97 -24.02
N PRO A 572 -28.18 10.84 -23.43
CA PRO A 572 -28.99 10.10 -22.46
C PRO A 572 -29.31 10.91 -21.19
N TYR A 573 -28.51 11.93 -20.89
CA TYR A 573 -28.69 12.78 -19.71
C TYR A 573 -29.60 13.99 -19.98
N VAL A 574 -29.85 14.36 -21.24
CA VAL A 574 -30.70 15.51 -21.60
C VAL A 574 -32.10 15.41 -20.97
N PRO A 575 -32.82 14.27 -21.02
CA PRO A 575 -34.12 14.15 -20.34
C PRO A 575 -34.04 14.29 -18.82
N LEU A 576 -32.89 13.98 -18.21
CA LEU A 576 -32.71 14.07 -16.75
C LEU A 576 -32.56 15.52 -16.28
N THR A 577 -32.17 16.44 -17.17
CA THR A 577 -32.02 17.87 -16.85
C THR A 577 -33.34 18.58 -16.53
N TYR A 578 -34.48 17.92 -16.73
CA TYR A 578 -35.80 18.38 -16.28
C TYR A 578 -36.05 18.14 -14.77
N LEU A 579 -35.22 17.32 -14.14
CA LEU A 579 -35.21 17.08 -12.71
C LEU A 579 -34.11 17.92 -12.06
N ASP A 580 -34.16 18.10 -10.73
CA ASP A 580 -33.01 18.64 -10.01
C ASP A 580 -31.83 17.64 -10.05
N LEU A 581 -30.60 18.14 -9.82
CA LEU A 581 -29.37 17.37 -9.97
C LEU A 581 -29.35 16.07 -9.14
N GLU A 582 -29.82 16.10 -7.89
CA GLU A 582 -29.79 14.92 -7.02
C GLU A 582 -30.86 13.89 -7.39
N THR A 583 -32.06 14.35 -7.74
CA THR A 583 -33.11 13.46 -8.24
C THR A 583 -32.69 12.83 -9.56
N ALA A 584 -32.10 13.60 -10.48
CA ALA A 584 -31.51 13.12 -11.72
C ALA A 584 -30.45 12.05 -11.47
N PHE A 585 -29.57 12.27 -10.49
CA PHE A 585 -28.53 11.32 -10.07
C PHE A 585 -29.14 9.98 -9.61
N HIS A 586 -30.19 10.01 -8.78
CA HIS A 586 -30.86 8.78 -8.32
C HIS A 586 -31.58 8.04 -9.44
N VAL A 587 -32.25 8.76 -10.35
CA VAL A 587 -32.85 8.17 -11.54
C VAL A 587 -31.77 7.49 -12.40
N TRP A 588 -30.62 8.14 -12.58
CA TRP A 588 -29.50 7.57 -13.30
C TRP A 588 -28.91 6.32 -12.65
N GLN A 589 -28.82 6.26 -11.32
CA GLN A 589 -28.42 5.03 -10.61
C GLN A 589 -29.38 3.87 -10.90
N LEU A 590 -30.70 4.12 -10.90
CA LEU A 590 -31.70 3.09 -11.22
C LEU A 590 -31.58 2.63 -12.67
N LEU A 591 -31.37 3.56 -13.61
CA LEU A 591 -31.12 3.24 -15.02
C LEU A 591 -29.84 2.41 -15.18
N THR A 592 -28.77 2.78 -14.47
CA THR A 592 -27.50 2.05 -14.43
C THR A 592 -27.69 0.60 -13.99
N LEU A 593 -28.43 0.36 -12.90
CA LEU A 593 -28.79 -0.99 -12.45
C LEU A 593 -29.62 -1.73 -13.51
N GLY A 594 -30.56 -1.03 -14.17
CA GLY A 594 -31.35 -1.56 -15.27
C GLY A 594 -30.48 -2.02 -16.46
N PHE A 595 -29.50 -1.21 -16.88
CA PHE A 595 -28.57 -1.55 -17.95
C PHE A 595 -27.66 -2.73 -17.59
N LEU A 596 -27.18 -2.82 -16.34
CA LEU A 596 -26.41 -3.96 -15.86
C LEU A 596 -27.26 -5.24 -15.83
N ALA A 597 -28.51 -5.16 -15.35
CA ALA A 597 -29.43 -6.28 -15.34
C ALA A 597 -29.76 -6.76 -16.77
N LEU A 598 -30.03 -5.83 -17.69
CA LEU A 598 -30.25 -6.14 -19.11
C LEU A 598 -29.00 -6.80 -19.72
N SER A 599 -27.81 -6.31 -19.41
CA SER A 599 -26.54 -6.88 -19.85
C SER A 599 -26.37 -8.33 -19.37
N LEU A 600 -26.69 -8.64 -18.12
CA LEU A 600 -26.69 -10.02 -17.61
C LEU A 600 -27.73 -10.91 -18.30
N VAL A 601 -28.93 -10.39 -18.56
CA VAL A 601 -29.97 -11.13 -19.29
C VAL A 601 -29.52 -11.47 -20.71
N LEU A 602 -28.93 -10.50 -21.41
CA LEU A 602 -28.39 -10.70 -22.76
C LEU A 602 -27.19 -11.66 -22.75
N LEU A 603 -26.26 -11.53 -21.80
CA LEU A 603 -25.16 -12.49 -21.63
C LEU A 603 -25.68 -13.91 -21.40
N ALA A 604 -26.66 -14.08 -20.53
CA ALA A 604 -27.28 -15.38 -20.27
C ALA A 604 -28.04 -15.93 -21.47
N ARG A 605 -28.58 -15.06 -22.33
CA ARG A 605 -29.22 -15.44 -23.60
C ARG A 605 -28.20 -15.87 -24.65
N TRP A 606 -27.07 -15.17 -24.72
CA TRP A 606 -26.01 -15.47 -25.68
C TRP A 606 -25.18 -16.69 -25.24
N TYR A 607 -24.87 -16.81 -23.96
CA TYR A 607 -24.05 -17.87 -23.36
C TYR A 607 -24.75 -18.43 -22.11
N PRO A 608 -25.63 -19.43 -22.26
CA PRO A 608 -26.43 -19.95 -21.17
C PRO A 608 -25.59 -20.80 -20.20
N LEU A 609 -25.60 -20.41 -18.92
CA LEU A 609 -24.92 -21.11 -17.80
C LEU A 609 -25.89 -21.72 -16.79
N GLY A 610 -27.19 -21.79 -17.13
CA GLY A 610 -28.27 -22.28 -16.25
C GLY A 610 -29.02 -21.16 -15.51
N ARG A 611 -30.16 -21.51 -14.90
CA ARG A 611 -31.08 -20.53 -14.26
C ARG A 611 -30.45 -19.82 -13.06
N ARG A 612 -29.66 -20.52 -12.25
CA ARG A 612 -29.01 -19.97 -11.04
C ARG A 612 -27.85 -19.02 -11.38
N ALA A 613 -27.25 -19.14 -12.58
CA ALA A 613 -26.11 -18.31 -12.97
C ALA A 613 -26.45 -16.81 -13.06
N ARG A 614 -27.70 -16.45 -13.38
CA ARG A 614 -28.13 -15.04 -13.38
C ARG A 614 -28.15 -14.44 -11.98
N VAL A 615 -28.58 -15.22 -10.99
CA VAL A 615 -28.61 -14.79 -9.59
C VAL A 615 -27.18 -14.63 -9.07
N PHE A 616 -26.32 -15.62 -9.30
CA PHE A 616 -24.91 -15.53 -8.89
C PHE A 616 -24.13 -14.47 -9.67
N GLY A 617 -24.44 -14.25 -10.95
CA GLY A 617 -23.86 -13.17 -11.75
C GLY A 617 -24.29 -11.79 -11.25
N GLY A 618 -25.56 -11.62 -10.87
CA GLY A 618 -26.06 -10.40 -10.22
C GLY A 618 -25.39 -10.17 -8.88
N LEU A 619 -25.28 -11.20 -8.04
CA LEU A 619 -24.55 -11.13 -6.78
C LEU A 619 -23.08 -10.76 -6.99
N GLY A 620 -22.42 -11.35 -8.00
CA GLY A 620 -21.04 -11.06 -8.35
C GLY A 620 -20.84 -9.61 -8.81
N LEU A 621 -21.76 -9.07 -9.62
CA LEU A 621 -21.75 -7.66 -10.00
C LEU A 621 -21.93 -6.74 -8.80
N LEU A 622 -22.91 -7.02 -7.94
CA LEU A 622 -23.15 -6.24 -6.73
C LEU A 622 -21.99 -6.34 -5.73
N ALA A 623 -21.25 -7.45 -5.72
CA ALA A 623 -20.05 -7.63 -4.92
C ALA A 623 -18.81 -6.98 -5.51
N PHE A 624 -18.84 -6.54 -6.77
CA PHE A 624 -17.67 -6.00 -7.44
C PHE A 624 -17.52 -4.50 -7.17
N PRO A 625 -16.39 -4.03 -6.60
CA PRO A 625 -16.23 -2.62 -6.22
C PRO A 625 -16.37 -1.63 -7.37
N ALA A 626 -16.12 -2.06 -8.62
CA ALA A 626 -16.36 -1.23 -9.81
C ALA A 626 -17.83 -0.84 -9.96
N THR A 627 -18.75 -1.72 -9.57
CA THR A 627 -20.18 -1.44 -9.57
C THR A 627 -20.51 -0.36 -8.53
N TRP A 628 -19.82 -0.34 -7.38
CA TRP A 628 -20.04 0.66 -6.35
C TRP A 628 -19.55 2.02 -6.84
N ALA A 629 -18.32 2.07 -7.35
CA ALA A 629 -17.74 3.27 -7.95
C ALA A 629 -18.61 3.81 -9.08
N LEU A 630 -19.13 2.93 -9.95
CA LEU A 630 -20.02 3.29 -11.04
C LEU A 630 -21.31 3.97 -10.54
N LEU A 631 -21.91 3.43 -9.47
CA LEU A 631 -23.14 3.97 -8.89
C LEU A 631 -22.90 5.26 -8.10
N THR A 632 -21.77 5.36 -7.38
CA THR A 632 -21.44 6.55 -6.58
C THR A 632 -20.92 7.71 -7.42
N GLU A 633 -20.28 7.45 -8.55
CA GLU A 633 -19.84 8.50 -9.49
C GLU A 633 -20.90 8.83 -10.56
N GLY A 634 -21.94 7.99 -10.70
CA GLY A 634 -22.99 8.15 -11.70
C GLY A 634 -22.45 8.09 -13.14
N GLN A 635 -21.47 7.23 -13.37
CA GLN A 635 -20.73 7.14 -14.62
C GLN A 635 -21.46 6.37 -15.73
N SER A 636 -21.00 6.55 -16.98
CA SER A 636 -21.64 5.96 -18.17
C SER A 636 -21.27 4.49 -18.44
N SER A 637 -20.36 3.89 -17.66
CA SER A 637 -19.76 2.57 -17.95
C SER A 637 -20.76 1.41 -18.03
N ALA A 638 -21.97 1.53 -17.46
CA ALA A 638 -23.04 0.54 -17.68
C ALA A 638 -23.53 0.48 -19.14
N LEU A 639 -23.54 1.62 -19.85
CA LEU A 639 -23.84 1.66 -21.28
C LEU A 639 -22.76 0.94 -22.08
N LEU A 640 -21.49 1.10 -21.69
CA LEU A 640 -20.36 0.42 -22.33
C LEU A 640 -20.46 -1.10 -22.12
N VAL A 641 -20.87 -1.57 -20.93
CA VAL A 641 -21.13 -2.99 -20.69
C VAL A 641 -22.25 -3.50 -21.62
N LEU A 642 -23.36 -2.78 -21.72
CA LEU A 642 -24.46 -3.16 -22.61
C LEU A 642 -24.00 -3.20 -24.07
N GLY A 643 -23.18 -2.24 -24.48
CA GLY A 643 -22.53 -2.20 -25.79
C GLY A 643 -21.62 -3.39 -26.03
N ALA A 644 -20.76 -3.72 -25.06
CA ALA A 644 -19.85 -4.86 -25.11
C ALA A 644 -20.60 -6.19 -25.24
N VAL A 645 -21.67 -6.38 -24.46
CA VAL A 645 -22.53 -7.56 -24.54
C VAL A 645 -23.24 -7.63 -25.90
N SER A 646 -23.65 -6.49 -26.45
CA SER A 646 -24.27 -6.40 -27.77
C SER A 646 -23.28 -6.76 -28.88
N LEU A 647 -22.04 -6.26 -28.84
CA LEU A 647 -20.98 -6.60 -29.80
C LEU A 647 -20.56 -8.07 -29.71
N VAL A 648 -20.49 -8.64 -28.50
CA VAL A 648 -20.22 -10.07 -28.31
C VAL A 648 -21.38 -10.92 -28.85
N GLY A 649 -22.62 -10.49 -28.65
CA GLY A 649 -23.81 -11.12 -29.24
C GLY A 649 -23.84 -11.01 -30.77
N ALA A 650 -23.47 -9.84 -31.31
CA ALA A 650 -23.32 -9.59 -32.74
C ALA A 650 -22.27 -10.51 -33.36
N ALA A 651 -21.08 -10.60 -32.76
CA ALA A 651 -20.02 -11.48 -33.23
C ALA A 651 -20.42 -12.97 -33.21
N ARG A 652 -21.29 -13.37 -32.27
CA ARG A 652 -21.84 -14.73 -32.21
C ARG A 652 -22.89 -14.99 -33.30
N ARG A 653 -23.69 -13.99 -33.66
CA ARG A 653 -24.85 -14.14 -34.54
C ARG A 653 -24.65 -13.61 -35.97
N GLY A 654 -23.58 -12.87 -36.23
CA GLY A 654 -23.38 -12.14 -37.48
C GLY A 654 -24.37 -10.99 -37.68
N SER A 655 -24.98 -10.44 -36.62
CA SER A 655 -25.99 -9.37 -36.75
C SER A 655 -25.34 -7.99 -36.86
N TRP A 656 -25.61 -7.29 -37.96
CA TRP A 656 -25.13 -5.93 -38.17
C TRP A 656 -25.86 -4.90 -37.31
N GLN A 657 -27.13 -5.14 -36.95
CA GLN A 657 -27.90 -4.25 -36.08
C GLN A 657 -27.32 -4.23 -34.66
N LEU A 658 -27.04 -5.42 -34.09
CA LEU A 658 -26.40 -5.52 -32.78
C LEU A 658 -24.97 -4.94 -32.81
N ALA A 659 -24.28 -5.07 -33.95
CA ALA A 659 -22.95 -4.50 -34.14
C ALA A 659 -22.98 -2.97 -34.16
N GLY A 660 -23.92 -2.37 -34.90
CA GLY A 660 -24.14 -0.92 -34.93
C GLY A 660 -24.53 -0.38 -33.55
N LEU A 661 -25.58 -0.93 -32.93
CA LEU A 661 -26.04 -0.51 -31.61
C LEU A 661 -24.94 -0.65 -30.54
N GLY A 662 -24.27 -1.80 -30.52
CA GLY A 662 -23.20 -2.05 -29.55
C GLY A 662 -22.01 -1.10 -29.74
N SER A 663 -21.69 -0.76 -30.99
CA SER A 663 -20.63 0.19 -31.31
C SER A 663 -20.98 1.62 -30.89
N CYS A 664 -22.22 2.08 -31.10
CA CYS A 664 -22.67 3.39 -30.62
C CYS A 664 -22.44 3.56 -29.10
N LEU A 665 -22.74 2.51 -28.32
CA LEU A 665 -22.63 2.56 -26.87
C LEU A 665 -21.18 2.51 -26.37
N ILE A 666 -20.30 1.72 -27.01
CA ILE A 666 -18.88 1.69 -26.62
C ILE A 666 -18.13 2.92 -27.12
N ALA A 667 -18.47 3.45 -28.30
CA ALA A 667 -17.79 4.59 -28.90
C ALA A 667 -17.86 5.87 -28.05
N ILE A 668 -18.77 5.93 -27.07
CA ILE A 668 -18.80 6.94 -26.00
C ILE A 668 -17.44 7.03 -25.29
N LYS A 669 -16.77 5.90 -25.06
CA LYS A 669 -15.38 5.84 -24.62
C LYS A 669 -14.54 5.10 -25.67
N PRO A 670 -14.03 5.80 -26.69
CA PRO A 670 -13.52 5.19 -27.91
C PRO A 670 -12.33 4.24 -27.68
N GLN A 671 -11.59 4.39 -26.58
CA GLN A 671 -10.45 3.54 -26.24
C GLN A 671 -10.78 2.05 -26.08
N TYR A 672 -12.03 1.71 -25.74
CA TYR A 672 -12.45 0.32 -25.55
C TYR A 672 -12.94 -0.35 -26.84
N LEU A 673 -13.34 0.43 -27.85
CA LEU A 673 -13.97 -0.10 -29.06
C LEU A 673 -13.07 -1.01 -29.91
N PRO A 674 -11.78 -0.69 -30.16
CA PRO A 674 -10.95 -1.45 -31.09
C PRO A 674 -10.86 -2.95 -30.78
N VAL A 675 -10.78 -3.34 -29.50
CA VAL A 675 -10.71 -4.76 -29.12
C VAL A 675 -11.99 -5.53 -29.48
N TYR A 676 -13.14 -4.88 -29.49
CA TYR A 676 -14.40 -5.49 -29.92
C TYR A 676 -14.52 -5.55 -31.45
N LEU A 677 -14.00 -4.56 -32.18
CA LEU A 677 -13.95 -4.62 -33.65
C LEU A 677 -13.09 -5.81 -34.13
N LEU A 678 -12.01 -6.12 -33.41
CA LEU A 678 -11.19 -7.30 -33.66
C LEU A 678 -11.98 -8.62 -33.55
N LEU A 679 -13.09 -8.67 -32.80
CA LEU A 679 -13.96 -9.86 -32.75
C LEU A 679 -14.56 -10.22 -34.10
N PHE A 680 -14.82 -9.22 -34.95
CA PHE A 680 -15.32 -9.41 -36.30
C PHE A 680 -14.20 -9.75 -37.28
N VAL A 681 -13.01 -9.17 -37.12
CA VAL A 681 -11.81 -9.42 -37.95
C VAL A 681 -11.35 -10.88 -37.81
N THR A 682 -10.98 -11.28 -36.59
CA THR A 682 -11.80 -12.28 -35.90
C THR A 682 -12.46 -13.30 -36.79
N ARG A 683 -13.78 -13.26 -36.75
CA ARG A 683 -14.68 -14.19 -37.39
C ARG A 683 -14.88 -13.97 -38.90
N ARG A 684 -14.09 -13.09 -39.54
CA ARG A 684 -14.26 -12.65 -40.94
C ARG A 684 -15.67 -12.12 -41.24
N GLN A 685 -16.26 -11.41 -40.29
CA GLN A 685 -17.62 -10.86 -40.37
C GLN A 685 -17.60 -9.40 -40.83
N TRP A 686 -17.46 -9.17 -42.14
CA TRP A 686 -17.26 -7.84 -42.70
C TRP A 686 -18.48 -6.93 -42.62
N GLN A 687 -19.70 -7.47 -42.79
CA GLN A 687 -20.92 -6.66 -42.72
C GLN A 687 -21.19 -6.11 -41.29
N PRO A 688 -21.14 -6.92 -40.21
CA PRO A 688 -21.16 -6.39 -38.85
C PRO A 688 -20.02 -5.42 -38.54
N LEU A 689 -18.82 -5.68 -39.06
CA LEU A 689 -17.69 -4.77 -38.89
C LEU A 689 -17.96 -3.40 -39.53
N ALA A 690 -18.46 -3.36 -40.76
CA ALA A 690 -18.80 -2.12 -41.45
C ALA A 690 -19.90 -1.35 -40.70
N ALA A 691 -20.95 -2.02 -40.23
CA ALA A 691 -22.00 -1.40 -39.43
C ALA A 691 -21.46 -0.82 -38.11
N ALA A 692 -20.56 -1.55 -37.43
CA ALA A 692 -19.91 -1.06 -36.22
C ALA A 692 -19.02 0.16 -36.48
N LEU A 693 -18.27 0.18 -37.59
CA LEU A 693 -17.42 1.31 -37.98
C LEU A 693 -18.24 2.56 -38.32
N VAL A 694 -19.33 2.41 -39.07
CA VAL A 694 -20.22 3.54 -39.40
C VAL A 694 -20.85 4.13 -38.14
N ALA A 695 -21.35 3.27 -37.23
CA ALA A 695 -21.89 3.68 -35.95
C ALA A 695 -20.85 4.39 -35.07
N ALA A 696 -19.61 3.87 -35.01
CA ALA A 696 -18.52 4.49 -34.26
C ALA A 696 -18.14 5.86 -34.82
N LEU A 697 -18.09 5.98 -36.15
CA LEU A 697 -17.80 7.23 -36.83
C LEU A 697 -18.88 8.28 -36.54
N ALA A 698 -20.16 7.90 -36.54
CA ALA A 698 -21.25 8.80 -36.20
C ALA A 698 -21.12 9.37 -34.78
N VAL A 699 -20.74 8.53 -33.80
CA VAL A 699 -20.49 8.98 -32.42
C VAL A 699 -19.25 9.87 -32.34
N ALA A 700 -18.13 9.46 -32.96
CA ALA A 700 -16.89 10.21 -32.95
C ALA A 700 -17.01 11.60 -33.63
N LEU A 701 -17.89 11.73 -34.62
CA LEU A 701 -18.17 13.00 -35.30
C LEU A 701 -19.24 13.85 -34.62
N SER A 702 -19.88 13.35 -33.56
CA SER A 702 -20.89 14.11 -32.80
C SER A 702 -20.42 15.49 -32.29
N PRO A 703 -19.13 15.72 -31.93
CA PRO A 703 -18.65 17.06 -31.55
C PRO A 703 -18.74 18.10 -32.67
N LEU A 704 -18.87 17.69 -33.94
CA LEU A 704 -19.10 18.63 -35.05
C LEU A 704 -20.42 19.41 -34.87
N LEU A 705 -21.38 18.86 -34.12
CA LEU A 705 -22.62 19.54 -33.77
C LEU A 705 -22.43 20.62 -32.70
N ALA A 706 -21.27 20.64 -32.02
CA ALA A 706 -20.87 21.58 -30.98
C ALA A 706 -19.87 22.65 -31.49
N GLY A 707 -20.05 23.12 -32.73
CA GLY A 707 -19.20 24.17 -33.31
C GLY A 707 -18.28 23.72 -34.44
N GLY A 708 -18.64 22.67 -35.19
CA GLY A 708 -17.88 22.21 -36.35
C GLY A 708 -16.52 21.62 -35.97
N LEU A 709 -15.49 21.91 -36.78
CA LEU A 709 -14.14 21.37 -36.56
C LEU A 709 -13.53 21.80 -35.23
N ASP A 710 -13.89 22.99 -34.73
CA ASP A 710 -13.40 23.50 -33.45
C ASP A 710 -13.88 22.62 -32.30
N GLY A 711 -15.16 22.21 -32.29
CA GLY A 711 -15.71 21.30 -31.28
C GLY A 711 -15.00 19.94 -31.24
N LEU A 712 -14.68 19.38 -32.42
CA LEU A 712 -13.90 18.15 -32.52
C LEU A 712 -12.47 18.33 -31.99
N SER A 713 -11.81 19.44 -32.34
CA SER A 713 -10.46 19.74 -31.87
C SER A 713 -10.42 19.94 -30.34
N SER A 714 -11.39 20.66 -29.78
CA SER A 714 -11.51 20.93 -28.35
C SER A 714 -11.73 19.65 -27.55
N MET A 715 -12.55 18.71 -28.05
CA MET A 715 -12.69 17.39 -27.43
C MET A 715 -11.35 16.64 -27.38
N VAL A 716 -10.60 16.61 -28.48
CA VAL A 716 -9.31 15.89 -28.55
C VAL A 716 -8.29 16.50 -27.59
N TRP A 717 -8.16 17.82 -27.57
CA TRP A 717 -7.24 18.50 -26.64
C TRP A 717 -7.67 18.35 -25.19
N SER A 718 -8.97 18.46 -24.92
CA SER A 718 -9.57 18.20 -23.60
C SER A 718 -9.23 16.80 -23.09
N ALA A 719 -9.38 15.76 -23.93
CA ALA A 719 -9.03 14.38 -23.57
C ALA A 719 -7.52 14.17 -23.35
N LEU A 720 -6.66 14.84 -24.12
CA LEU A 720 -5.20 14.78 -23.95
C LEU A 720 -4.73 15.49 -22.68
N ASP A 721 -5.39 16.57 -22.28
CA ASP A 721 -5.07 17.33 -21.06
C ASP A 721 -5.65 16.66 -19.80
N ALA A 722 -6.89 16.16 -19.86
CA ALA A 722 -7.52 15.38 -18.78
C ALA A 722 -6.68 14.13 -18.42
N GLY A 723 -6.07 13.50 -19.43
CA GLY A 723 -5.18 12.36 -19.26
C GLY A 723 -3.90 12.61 -18.46
N GLN A 724 -3.55 13.87 -18.14
CA GLN A 724 -2.32 14.20 -17.40
C GLN A 724 -2.51 14.27 -15.87
N GLY A 725 -3.75 14.40 -15.38
CA GLY A 725 -4.05 14.58 -13.95
C GLY A 725 -4.31 13.28 -13.15
N VAL A 726 -4.73 12.20 -13.84
CA VAL A 726 -5.39 11.04 -13.19
C VAL A 726 -4.73 9.70 -13.52
N ILE A 727 -3.46 9.70 -13.93
CA ILE A 727 -2.70 8.46 -14.24
C ILE A 727 -2.62 7.52 -13.02
N ARG A 728 -2.62 8.10 -11.82
CA ARG A 728 -2.51 7.36 -10.56
C ARG A 728 -3.74 6.50 -10.26
N ASP A 729 -4.92 6.94 -10.66
CA ASP A 729 -6.19 6.26 -10.37
C ASP A 729 -6.63 5.34 -11.53
N ASN A 730 -5.73 5.10 -12.49
CA ASN A 730 -5.99 4.28 -13.67
C ASN A 730 -5.78 2.78 -13.36
N GLU A 731 -6.79 1.94 -13.53
CA GLU A 731 -6.74 0.49 -13.26
C GLU A 731 -6.19 -0.36 -14.42
N SER A 732 -5.62 0.29 -15.43
CA SER A 732 -4.87 -0.36 -16.51
C SER A 732 -3.37 -0.46 -16.17
N LEU A 733 -2.59 -1.14 -17.02
CA LEU A 733 -1.15 -1.35 -16.81
C LEU A 733 -0.37 -0.04 -16.61
N ILE A 734 -0.82 1.07 -17.21
CA ILE A 734 -0.16 2.37 -16.99
C ILE A 734 -0.37 2.88 -15.57
N GLY A 735 -1.41 2.50 -14.84
CA GLY A 735 -1.54 2.89 -13.42
C GLY A 735 -0.45 2.29 -12.52
N ALA A 736 0.03 1.09 -12.84
CA ALA A 736 1.14 0.46 -12.12
C ALA A 736 2.51 1.08 -12.47
N LEU A 737 2.68 1.55 -13.72
CA LEU A 737 3.95 2.06 -14.25
C LEU A 737 4.06 3.59 -14.17
N GLY A 738 2.94 4.28 -14.31
CA GLY A 738 2.81 5.72 -14.48
C GLY A 738 3.33 6.54 -13.32
N PRO A 739 3.16 6.13 -12.05
CA PRO A 739 3.83 6.77 -10.92
C PRO A 739 5.35 6.83 -11.12
N TRP A 740 5.98 5.88 -11.79
CA TRP A 740 7.45 5.86 -11.94
C TRP A 740 7.98 6.76 -13.06
N LEU A 741 7.09 7.45 -13.79
CA LEU A 741 7.43 8.22 -14.99
C LEU A 741 7.20 9.73 -14.78
N PRO A 742 8.15 10.60 -15.17
CA PRO A 742 8.04 12.04 -14.96
C PRO A 742 7.23 12.76 -16.05
N GLY A 743 6.48 13.81 -15.65
CA GLY A 743 5.85 14.75 -16.58
C GLY A 743 4.83 14.09 -17.51
N ARG A 744 4.93 14.35 -18.83
CA ARG A 744 4.02 13.80 -19.87
C ARG A 744 4.31 12.34 -20.26
N MET A 745 5.38 11.75 -19.72
CA MET A 745 5.80 10.39 -20.08
C MET A 745 4.76 9.29 -19.80
N PRO A 746 3.97 9.33 -18.71
CA PRO A 746 2.96 8.30 -18.49
C PRO A 746 1.89 8.29 -19.56
N THR A 747 1.39 9.46 -19.99
CA THR A 747 0.39 9.56 -21.07
C THR A 747 0.95 9.01 -22.40
N ILE A 748 2.17 9.41 -22.77
CA ILE A 748 2.85 8.91 -23.97
C ILE A 748 3.03 7.39 -23.88
N ALA A 749 3.48 6.87 -22.74
CA ALA A 749 3.64 5.45 -22.50
C ALA A 749 2.29 4.71 -22.56
N ALA A 750 1.22 5.28 -22.01
CA ALA A 750 -0.13 4.72 -22.04
C ALA A 750 -0.60 4.46 -23.47
N PHE A 751 -0.56 5.51 -24.32
CA PHE A 751 -0.95 5.41 -25.72
C PHE A 751 -0.01 4.50 -26.52
N SER A 752 1.30 4.55 -26.25
CA SER A 752 2.27 3.68 -26.92
C SER A 752 2.01 2.20 -26.60
N ILE A 753 1.81 1.86 -25.34
CA ILE A 753 1.48 0.50 -24.88
C ILE A 753 0.16 0.05 -25.50
N TRP A 754 -0.85 0.92 -25.51
CA TRP A 754 -2.15 0.62 -26.09
C TRP A 754 -2.06 0.33 -27.60
N ILE A 755 -1.37 1.18 -28.38
CA ILE A 755 -1.15 0.98 -29.82
C ILE A 755 -0.37 -0.31 -30.10
N LEU A 756 0.70 -0.57 -29.34
CA LEU A 756 1.48 -1.81 -29.46
C LEU A 756 0.64 -3.05 -29.15
N ALA A 757 -0.16 -3.00 -28.09
CA ALA A 757 -1.07 -4.08 -27.71
C ALA A 757 -2.13 -4.31 -28.81
N LEU A 758 -2.78 -3.26 -29.31
CA LEU A 758 -3.75 -3.37 -30.40
C LEU A 758 -3.14 -3.93 -31.67
N THR A 759 -1.92 -3.51 -32.02
CA THR A 759 -1.18 -4.02 -33.18
C THR A 759 -0.89 -5.52 -33.01
N ALA A 760 -0.41 -5.93 -31.84
CA ALA A 760 -0.18 -7.34 -31.53
C ALA A 760 -1.48 -8.16 -31.60
N LEU A 761 -2.57 -7.66 -31.03
CA LEU A 761 -3.88 -8.31 -31.06
C LEU A 761 -4.46 -8.39 -32.48
N LEU A 762 -4.25 -7.38 -33.32
CA LEU A 762 -4.65 -7.39 -34.73
C LEU A 762 -3.85 -8.44 -35.52
N LEU A 763 -2.53 -8.50 -35.34
CA LEU A 763 -1.69 -9.51 -35.98
C LEU A 763 -2.11 -10.93 -35.56
N LEU A 764 -2.40 -11.13 -34.27
CA LEU A 764 -2.94 -12.39 -33.76
C LEU A 764 -4.33 -12.69 -34.34
N ALA A 765 -5.18 -11.68 -34.47
CA ALA A 765 -6.52 -11.81 -35.01
C ALA A 765 -6.51 -12.25 -36.48
N VAL A 766 -5.64 -11.66 -37.30
CA VAL A 766 -5.48 -11.98 -38.72
C VAL A 766 -4.81 -13.34 -38.92
N ARG A 767 -3.80 -13.67 -38.11
CA ARG A 767 -3.04 -14.94 -38.21
C ARG A 767 -3.68 -16.12 -37.48
N ARG A 768 -4.87 -15.95 -36.89
CA ARG A 768 -5.46 -16.99 -36.05
C ARG A 768 -5.73 -18.27 -36.86
N PRO A 769 -5.47 -19.46 -36.28
CA PRO A 769 -5.90 -20.70 -36.89
C PRO A 769 -7.43 -20.83 -36.80
N ALA A 770 -8.04 -21.44 -37.82
CA ALA A 770 -9.50 -21.67 -37.86
C ALA A 770 -10.03 -22.47 -36.65
N ARG A 771 -9.17 -23.26 -36.00
CA ARG A 771 -9.48 -24.09 -34.82
C ARG A 771 -9.46 -23.34 -33.47
N ALA A 772 -9.11 -22.05 -33.45
CA ALA A 772 -9.04 -21.30 -32.19
C ALA A 772 -10.44 -21.08 -31.58
N ASP A 773 -10.60 -21.40 -30.29
CA ASP A 773 -11.88 -21.26 -29.58
C ASP A 773 -12.35 -19.79 -29.55
N PRO A 774 -13.49 -19.46 -30.17
CA PRO A 774 -13.99 -18.11 -30.23
C PRO A 774 -14.29 -17.49 -28.86
N VAL A 775 -14.65 -18.29 -27.86
CA VAL A 775 -14.95 -17.78 -26.50
C VAL A 775 -13.68 -17.30 -25.82
N ALA A 776 -12.61 -18.08 -25.89
CA ALA A 776 -11.34 -17.72 -25.28
C ALA A 776 -10.68 -16.51 -25.95
N ILE A 777 -10.84 -16.37 -27.27
CA ILE A 777 -10.41 -15.15 -27.98
C ILE A 777 -11.18 -13.94 -27.47
N THR A 778 -12.50 -14.06 -27.30
CA THR A 778 -13.31 -12.97 -26.75
C THR A 778 -12.86 -12.58 -25.35
N VAL A 779 -12.60 -13.55 -24.45
CA VAL A 779 -12.06 -13.28 -23.10
C VAL A 779 -10.72 -12.54 -23.17
N LEU A 780 -9.80 -13.00 -24.02
CA LEU A 780 -8.48 -12.37 -24.16
C LEU A 780 -8.60 -10.92 -24.64
N LEU A 781 -9.39 -10.67 -25.68
CA LEU A 781 -9.57 -9.34 -26.25
C LEU A 781 -10.23 -8.37 -25.27
N THR A 782 -11.26 -8.79 -24.54
CA THR A 782 -11.94 -7.92 -23.57
C THR A 782 -11.09 -7.64 -22.35
N CYS A 783 -10.36 -8.64 -21.81
CA CYS A 783 -9.38 -8.40 -20.75
C CYS A 783 -8.27 -7.45 -21.20
N ALA A 784 -7.76 -7.61 -22.42
CA ALA A 784 -6.74 -6.74 -22.98
C ALA A 784 -7.24 -5.30 -23.19
N GLY A 785 -8.51 -5.13 -23.54
CA GLY A 785 -9.15 -3.82 -23.68
C GLY A 785 -9.13 -3.00 -22.39
N VAL A 786 -9.35 -3.63 -21.23
CA VAL A 786 -9.24 -2.97 -19.92
C VAL A 786 -7.76 -2.84 -19.50
N LEU A 787 -6.98 -3.90 -19.67
CA LEU A 787 -5.59 -3.96 -19.19
C LEU A 787 -4.66 -2.94 -19.86
N PHE A 788 -4.87 -2.66 -21.15
CA PHE A 788 -4.00 -1.76 -21.92
C PHE A 788 -4.67 -0.43 -22.26
N ALA A 789 -5.87 -0.15 -21.77
CA ALA A 789 -6.53 1.13 -22.01
C ALA A 789 -5.64 2.30 -21.56
N PRO A 790 -5.51 3.38 -22.36
CA PRO A 790 -4.73 4.54 -21.95
C PRO A 790 -5.35 5.24 -20.74
N HIS A 791 -6.66 5.08 -20.56
CA HIS A 791 -7.45 5.62 -19.45
C HIS A 791 -8.56 4.63 -19.08
N ALA A 792 -8.42 3.97 -17.93
CA ALA A 792 -9.44 3.11 -17.33
C ALA A 792 -9.58 3.42 -15.85
N LEU A 793 -10.63 4.12 -15.47
CA LEU A 793 -10.90 4.44 -14.08
C LEU A 793 -11.57 3.26 -13.35
N PRO A 794 -11.65 3.27 -12.01
CA PRO A 794 -12.17 2.15 -11.23
C PRO A 794 -13.52 1.64 -11.76
N TYR A 795 -14.47 2.54 -11.99
CA TYR A 795 -15.79 2.20 -12.52
C TYR A 795 -15.79 1.59 -13.93
N ASP A 796 -14.77 1.83 -14.76
CA ASP A 796 -14.68 1.23 -16.11
C ASP A 796 -14.33 -0.26 -16.07
N THR A 797 -13.68 -0.73 -15.00
CA THR A 797 -13.33 -2.14 -14.83
C THR A 797 -14.57 -3.03 -14.71
N VAL A 798 -15.77 -2.47 -14.53
CA VAL A 798 -17.06 -3.18 -14.62
C VAL A 798 -17.21 -3.92 -15.96
N LEU A 799 -16.52 -3.48 -17.03
CA LEU A 799 -16.42 -4.19 -18.31
C LEU A 799 -15.89 -5.62 -18.18
N LEU A 800 -15.15 -5.93 -17.11
CA LEU A 800 -14.68 -7.28 -16.81
C LEU A 800 -15.81 -8.29 -16.53
N VAL A 801 -17.06 -7.84 -16.36
CA VAL A 801 -18.22 -8.74 -16.29
C VAL A 801 -18.36 -9.62 -17.53
N VAL A 802 -18.03 -9.08 -18.72
CA VAL A 802 -18.10 -9.82 -19.99
C VAL A 802 -17.10 -10.98 -20.03
N PRO A 803 -15.77 -10.76 -19.86
CA PRO A 803 -14.82 -11.86 -19.77
C PRO A 803 -15.08 -12.78 -18.57
N ALA A 804 -15.56 -12.28 -17.43
CA ALA A 804 -15.89 -13.12 -16.28
C ALA A 804 -17.02 -14.12 -16.59
N TRP A 805 -18.11 -13.68 -17.22
CA TRP A 805 -19.20 -14.57 -17.65
C TRP A 805 -18.72 -15.62 -18.65
N LEU A 806 -17.91 -15.20 -19.62
CA LEU A 806 -17.34 -16.10 -20.62
C LEU A 806 -16.30 -17.06 -20.03
N ALA A 807 -15.57 -16.67 -18.98
CA ALA A 807 -14.68 -17.56 -18.25
C ALA A 807 -15.45 -18.68 -17.54
N PHE A 808 -16.63 -18.41 -16.98
CA PHE A 808 -17.49 -19.48 -16.45
C PHE A 808 -17.97 -20.45 -17.54
N GLU A 809 -18.17 -19.97 -18.77
CA GLU A 809 -18.45 -20.87 -19.90
C GLU A 809 -17.25 -21.77 -20.25
N LEU A 810 -16.02 -21.25 -20.14
CA LEU A 810 -14.80 -22.06 -20.31
C LEU A 810 -14.60 -23.06 -19.17
N ASP A 811 -14.93 -22.68 -17.94
CA ASP A 811 -14.93 -23.55 -16.75
C ASP A 811 -15.94 -24.69 -16.91
N ARG A 812 -17.18 -24.37 -17.32
CA ARG A 812 -18.23 -25.37 -17.62
C ARG A 812 -17.81 -26.37 -18.69
N ARG A 813 -16.98 -25.96 -19.66
CA ARG A 813 -16.39 -26.84 -20.70
C ARG A 813 -15.16 -27.62 -20.20
N GLY A 814 -14.78 -27.46 -18.94
CA GLY A 814 -13.59 -28.04 -18.32
C GLY A 814 -12.28 -27.51 -18.87
N GLN A 815 -12.26 -26.36 -19.56
CA GLN A 815 -11.05 -25.80 -20.17
C GLN A 815 -10.18 -25.01 -19.19
N ILE A 816 -10.80 -24.39 -18.19
CA ILE A 816 -10.13 -23.68 -17.10
C ILE A 816 -10.75 -24.10 -15.75
N PRO A 817 -10.12 -23.83 -14.60
CA PRO A 817 -10.79 -23.93 -13.31
C PRO A 817 -11.68 -22.70 -13.06
N THR A 818 -12.52 -22.77 -12.04
CA THR A 818 -13.46 -21.72 -11.68
C THR A 818 -12.83 -20.31 -11.63
N PRO A 819 -13.48 -19.29 -12.23
CA PRO A 819 -12.97 -17.91 -12.25
C PRO A 819 -13.15 -17.15 -10.92
N VAL A 820 -13.93 -17.68 -9.97
CA VAL A 820 -14.31 -16.97 -8.72
C VAL A 820 -13.10 -16.51 -7.90
N PRO A 821 -12.05 -17.32 -7.66
CA PRO A 821 -10.88 -16.88 -6.87
C PRO A 821 -10.15 -15.69 -7.49
N CYS A 822 -10.00 -15.67 -8.82
CA CYS A 822 -9.41 -14.54 -9.51
C CYS A 822 -10.31 -13.31 -9.43
N GLY A 823 -11.63 -13.48 -9.59
CA GLY A 823 -12.60 -12.40 -9.43
C GLY A 823 -12.56 -11.76 -8.05
N LEU A 824 -12.54 -12.55 -6.97
CA LEU A 824 -12.41 -12.03 -5.60
C LEU A 824 -11.04 -11.38 -5.35
N ALA A 825 -9.96 -11.92 -5.91
CA ALA A 825 -8.64 -11.32 -5.79
C ALA A 825 -8.59 -9.94 -6.46
N ILE A 826 -9.16 -9.79 -7.66
CA ILE A 826 -9.28 -8.51 -8.36
C ILE A 826 -10.20 -7.56 -7.59
N ALA A 827 -11.34 -8.02 -7.08
CA ALA A 827 -12.23 -7.20 -6.25
C ALA A 827 -11.52 -6.70 -4.98
N THR A 828 -10.74 -7.55 -4.32
CA THR A 828 -9.99 -7.18 -3.12
C THR A 828 -8.88 -6.19 -3.45
N ALA A 829 -8.15 -6.41 -4.54
CA ALA A 829 -7.16 -5.47 -5.05
C ALA A 829 -7.77 -4.11 -5.37
N MET A 830 -8.97 -4.07 -5.95
CA MET A 830 -9.64 -2.81 -6.25
C MET A 830 -10.02 -2.02 -5.00
N VAL A 831 -10.45 -2.69 -3.91
CA VAL A 831 -10.66 -2.02 -2.62
C VAL A 831 -9.35 -1.47 -2.05
N ILE A 832 -8.24 -2.20 -2.25
CA ILE A 832 -6.91 -1.74 -1.85
C ILE A 832 -6.47 -0.52 -2.67
N ASP A 833 -6.66 -0.58 -3.99
CA ASP A 833 -6.27 0.47 -4.94
C ASP A 833 -7.05 1.77 -4.69
N LEU A 834 -8.37 1.66 -4.45
CA LEU A 834 -9.23 2.78 -4.03
C LEU A 834 -8.79 3.42 -2.70
N ALA A 835 -8.15 2.65 -1.81
CA ALA A 835 -7.72 3.12 -0.49
C ALA A 835 -6.26 3.60 -0.43
N SER A 836 -5.38 3.16 -1.33
CA SER A 836 -3.98 3.63 -1.40
C SER A 836 -3.35 3.47 -2.79
N PRO A 837 -3.22 4.56 -3.56
CA PRO A 837 -2.85 4.43 -4.97
C PRO A 837 -1.33 4.47 -5.22
N LEU A 838 -0.49 3.86 -4.39
CA LEU A 838 0.97 3.85 -4.66
C LEU A 838 1.34 2.86 -5.79
N ILE A 839 0.67 1.70 -5.89
CA ILE A 839 0.77 0.74 -6.99
C ILE A 839 -0.61 0.10 -7.20
N ASN A 840 -1.19 0.24 -8.40
CA ASN A 840 -2.47 -0.39 -8.71
C ASN A 840 -2.29 -1.90 -8.92
N LEU A 841 -2.91 -2.69 -8.05
CA LEU A 841 -2.83 -4.15 -8.01
C LEU A 841 -3.77 -4.82 -9.01
N VAL A 842 -4.92 -4.21 -9.34
CA VAL A 842 -5.89 -4.71 -10.32
C VAL A 842 -5.23 -5.11 -11.66
N PRO A 843 -4.45 -4.24 -12.34
CA PRO A 843 -3.87 -4.61 -13.64
C PRO A 843 -2.85 -5.77 -13.53
N LEU A 844 -2.11 -5.85 -12.42
CA LEU A 844 -1.15 -6.94 -12.19
C LEU A 844 -1.85 -8.27 -11.97
N LEU A 845 -2.90 -8.28 -11.13
CA LEU A 845 -3.69 -9.49 -10.90
C LEU A 845 -4.45 -9.92 -12.14
N LEU A 846 -5.03 -8.99 -12.91
CA LEU A 846 -5.69 -9.28 -14.17
C LEU A 846 -4.72 -9.93 -15.17
N LEU A 847 -3.51 -9.39 -15.32
CA LEU A 847 -2.47 -9.97 -16.18
C LEU A 847 -2.07 -11.38 -15.72
N LEU A 848 -1.83 -11.57 -14.42
CA LEU A 848 -1.48 -12.88 -13.85
C LEU A 848 -2.61 -13.90 -14.03
N SER A 849 -3.87 -13.49 -13.85
CA SER A 849 -5.04 -14.34 -14.08
C SER A 849 -5.15 -14.77 -15.54
N VAL A 850 -4.99 -13.85 -16.50
CA VAL A 850 -5.02 -14.17 -17.93
C VAL A 850 -3.90 -15.14 -18.31
N ILE A 851 -2.67 -14.89 -17.88
CA ILE A 851 -1.51 -15.77 -18.13
C ILE A 851 -1.73 -17.14 -17.48
N GLY A 852 -2.17 -17.17 -16.23
CA GLY A 852 -2.42 -18.39 -15.47
C GLY A 852 -3.50 -19.27 -16.11
N TYR A 853 -4.63 -18.68 -16.51
CA TYR A 853 -5.70 -19.40 -17.21
C TYR A 853 -5.27 -19.88 -18.60
N ALA A 854 -4.52 -19.08 -19.35
CA ALA A 854 -3.96 -19.50 -20.63
C ALA A 854 -3.02 -20.72 -20.48
N TYR A 855 -2.17 -20.71 -19.45
CA TYR A 855 -1.27 -21.83 -19.14
C TYR A 855 -2.03 -23.10 -18.75
N VAL A 856 -2.97 -23.01 -17.81
CA VAL A 856 -3.77 -24.18 -17.37
C VAL A 856 -4.57 -24.76 -18.53
N ARG A 857 -5.14 -23.91 -19.38
CA ARG A 857 -5.88 -24.33 -20.56
C ARG A 857 -4.99 -25.10 -21.54
N ARG A 858 -3.76 -24.63 -21.78
CA ARG A 858 -2.79 -25.32 -22.64
C ARG A 858 -2.45 -26.71 -22.09
N LEU A 859 -2.22 -26.82 -20.78
CA LEU A 859 -1.98 -28.12 -20.14
C LEU A 859 -3.15 -29.08 -20.32
N ARG A 860 -4.38 -28.64 -20.05
CA ARG A 860 -5.58 -29.48 -20.22
C ARG A 860 -5.81 -29.90 -21.67
N GLN A 861 -5.46 -29.05 -22.64
CA GLN A 861 -5.51 -29.41 -24.06
C GLN A 861 -4.49 -30.49 -24.42
N GLN A 862 -3.25 -30.40 -23.92
CA GLN A 862 -2.22 -31.41 -24.13
C GLN A 862 -2.63 -32.76 -23.54
N THR A 863 -3.11 -32.79 -22.29
CA THR A 863 -3.57 -34.03 -21.65
C THR A 863 -4.74 -34.67 -22.40
N ARG A 864 -5.68 -33.88 -22.94
CA ARG A 864 -6.78 -34.42 -23.76
C ARG A 864 -6.27 -35.06 -25.05
N LEU A 865 -5.30 -34.43 -25.73
CA LEU A 865 -4.69 -34.96 -26.95
C LEU A 865 -3.92 -36.26 -26.69
N GLU A 866 -3.20 -36.34 -25.57
CA GLU A 866 -2.49 -37.55 -25.13
C GLU A 866 -3.45 -38.70 -24.83
N LEU A 867 -4.57 -38.42 -24.12
CA LEU A 867 -5.60 -39.42 -23.83
C LEU A 867 -6.28 -39.93 -25.10
N THR A 868 -6.62 -39.05 -26.06
CA THR A 868 -7.19 -39.48 -27.35
C THR A 868 -6.19 -40.31 -28.18
N ALA A 869 -4.91 -39.92 -28.21
CA ALA A 869 -3.87 -40.66 -28.92
C ALA A 869 -3.55 -42.02 -28.27
N SER A 870 -3.71 -42.15 -26.95
CA SER A 870 -3.57 -43.43 -26.25
C SER A 870 -4.79 -44.34 -26.42
N GLY A 871 -6.00 -43.77 -26.54
CA GLY A 871 -7.23 -44.51 -26.80
C GLY A 871 -7.30 -45.08 -28.22
N GLU A 872 -6.83 -44.32 -29.22
CA GLU A 872 -6.73 -44.77 -30.63
C GLU A 872 -5.60 -45.78 -30.87
N ARG A 873 -4.64 -45.93 -29.95
CA ARG A 873 -3.60 -46.99 -29.99
C ARG A 873 -3.99 -48.27 -29.26
N ALA A 874 -5.04 -48.21 -28.44
CA ALA A 874 -5.56 -49.33 -27.66
C ALA A 874 -6.82 -49.97 -28.29
N ALA A 875 -7.38 -49.33 -29.32
CA ALA A 875 -8.37 -49.87 -30.24
C ALA A 875 -7.67 -50.28 -31.54
#